data_AF-A0A535FP63-F1
#
_entry.id   AF-A0A535FP63-F1
#
_cell.length_a   1.000
_cell.length_b   1.000
_cell.length_c   1.000
_cell.angle_alpha   90.00
_cell.angle_beta   90.00
_cell.angle_gamma   90.00
#
_symmetry.space_group_name_H-M   'P 1'
#
loop_
_entity.id
_entity.type
_entity.pdbx_description
1 polymer ?
#
loop_
_entity_poly.entity_id
_entity_poly.type
_entity_poly.pdbx_seq_one_letter_code
_entity_poly.pdbx_strand_id
1 'polypeptide(L)'
;MMMTSLSYREQKSGVLPPWLWFWLAIYILGLPAVVDRFKKNLLILFTGIDSPNLPPLDRQLGRPYTVVELLLDLTLTLGVLLVFLPRIRTVFLQRKYGLTEPQFLSPEQTLPETSQTLQAVSQFLRAYAPSVTLTYNANGQVMRDRAFVYPIGYRRTGIALSGRLLTLWNTDQQAAEAILLHEIEHYRHGDMFVIGAGSFLETIIKRWFLLIVIFNLVPLTLGFLIRTITSIQELLAIGADPWSILVYNIQLFFILYIPSMLLEFLVSFFWTTALFTNVVMAIWCAEINADRFVIDTTQSTQVLEKAMAQHAVSTTWWRWLWSGIHHPPPALRRWLAQRSQSTGGLVLLLLLFPAAAFIKLIFLCGWALSFFLTFLYTGTSVGYIVGTLGNDIVYFLEALVPVWLVMAVLMALWPVLTRYWERIFTHTASRPVQASYRAYLSSTGFITVICIVGLVLTLLPQPAEPSDFKPTIPHNTANTANGHFKIGDNVTIGNLWKITVTSVEAHSKNLGMQASAGHEFLVINVSLTNISTQTSTLMTSPQFTLTDLQNVSYHDTLITVPPPPAVAQNGNVPAGATVQGPLTYKEIPMSVSQFTLSFKTDWKNYDPSQVTVWDITVPSNDTATATSVPTPTASANNYPVLQKSYTGTLVNTTDNSNTSANATLSSIEQDQQGGFRGYMTIQLPLAGSGPCTGTVSNNRTIQFTVTPSDGSGYASIVFTGIIYADGSMSGTYILPGTSQQGTWQLKPA
;
A
#
# COMPACT_ATOMS: atom_id res chain seq x y z
N MET A 1 -25.83 -32.85 54.74
CA MET A 1 -24.66 -31.97 54.53
C MET A 1 -25.20 -30.56 54.41
N MET A 2 -24.88 -29.69 55.37
CA MET A 2 -25.57 -28.42 55.64
C MET A 2 -25.58 -27.47 54.45
N MET A 3 -26.79 -27.02 54.07
CA MET A 3 -27.04 -25.79 53.33
C MET A 3 -26.45 -24.62 54.11
N THR A 4 -25.24 -24.22 53.78
CA THR A 4 -24.74 -22.88 54.09
C THR A 4 -25.42 -21.92 53.12
N SER A 5 -26.11 -20.92 53.67
CA SER A 5 -26.67 -19.80 52.92
C SER A 5 -25.59 -19.20 52.02
N LEU A 6 -25.71 -19.42 50.71
CA LEU A 6 -24.93 -18.75 49.69
C LEU A 6 -25.27 -17.27 49.72
N SER A 7 -24.65 -16.54 50.64
CA SER A 7 -24.49 -15.09 50.53
C SER A 7 -23.95 -14.86 49.12
N TYR A 8 -24.66 -14.08 48.32
CA TYR A 8 -24.28 -13.62 46.98
C TYR A 8 -22.75 -13.63 46.85
N ARG A 9 -22.14 -14.66 46.23
CA ARG A 9 -20.67 -14.76 46.15
C ARG A 9 -20.22 -13.53 45.38
N GLU A 10 -19.60 -12.60 46.10
CA GLU A 10 -19.26 -11.29 45.58
C GLU A 10 -18.15 -11.45 44.53
N GLN A 11 -18.55 -11.42 43.26
CA GLN A 11 -17.71 -11.76 42.13
C GLN A 11 -16.70 -10.63 41.86
N LYS A 12 -15.43 -11.02 41.67
CA LYS A 12 -14.36 -10.11 41.26
C LYS A 12 -14.64 -9.62 39.83
N SER A 13 -14.33 -8.35 39.58
CA SER A 13 -14.47 -7.72 38.25
C SER A 13 -13.30 -8.06 37.34
N GLY A 14 -13.51 -7.89 36.03
CA GLY A 14 -12.51 -8.13 35.00
C GLY A 14 -11.26 -7.28 35.17
N VAL A 15 -10.11 -7.91 34.95
CA VAL A 15 -8.80 -7.33 35.26
C VAL A 15 -8.21 -6.62 34.04
N LEU A 16 -8.57 -7.04 32.83
CA LEU A 16 -8.09 -6.39 31.62
C LEU A 16 -9.03 -5.30 31.11
N PRO A 17 -8.51 -4.17 30.61
CA PRO A 17 -9.30 -3.25 29.80
C PRO A 17 -9.94 -3.97 28.61
N PRO A 18 -11.07 -3.46 28.09
CA PRO A 18 -11.84 -4.11 27.03
C PRO A 18 -11.15 -3.82 25.70
N TRP A 19 -9.98 -4.41 25.47
CA TRP A 19 -9.11 -4.14 24.33
C TRP A 19 -9.80 -4.34 22.98
N LEU A 20 -10.80 -5.22 22.94
CA LEU A 20 -11.61 -5.45 21.75
C LEU A 20 -12.51 -4.26 21.41
N TRP A 21 -13.14 -3.65 22.41
CA TRP A 21 -13.91 -2.42 22.25
C TRP A 21 -13.00 -1.22 22.00
N PHE A 22 -11.83 -1.18 22.63
CA PHE A 22 -10.81 -0.18 22.35
C PHE A 22 -10.37 -0.24 20.87
N TRP A 23 -10.02 -1.44 20.37
CA TRP A 23 -9.69 -1.64 18.96
C TRP A 23 -10.84 -1.20 18.04
N LEU A 24 -12.07 -1.57 18.37
CA LEU A 24 -13.26 -1.18 17.60
C LEU A 24 -13.40 0.35 17.52
N ALA A 25 -13.19 1.05 18.65
CA ALA A 25 -13.23 2.51 18.70
C ALA A 25 -12.13 3.15 17.84
N ILE A 26 -10.88 2.67 17.94
CA ILE A 26 -9.77 3.15 17.12
C ILE A 26 -10.03 2.88 15.63
N TYR A 27 -10.59 1.73 15.28
CA TYR A 27 -10.95 1.41 13.90
C TYR A 27 -12.02 2.38 13.37
N ILE A 28 -13.06 2.66 14.16
CA ILE A 28 -14.13 3.61 13.79
C ILE A 28 -13.57 5.03 13.60
N LEU A 29 -12.70 5.49 14.50
CA LEU A 29 -12.03 6.79 14.37
C LEU A 29 -11.11 6.84 13.13
N GLY A 30 -10.54 5.70 12.73
CA GLY A 30 -9.72 5.55 11.53
C GLY A 30 -10.49 5.35 10.22
N LEU A 31 -11.83 5.27 10.25
CA LEU A 31 -12.65 5.05 9.04
C LEU A 31 -12.40 6.06 7.92
N PRO A 32 -12.17 7.37 8.16
CA PRO A 32 -11.85 8.30 7.08
C PRO A 32 -10.62 7.85 6.26
N ALA A 33 -9.57 7.38 6.93
CA ALA A 33 -8.38 6.86 6.26
C ALA A 33 -8.67 5.56 5.50
N VAL A 34 -9.54 4.69 6.01
CA VAL A 34 -10.02 3.49 5.29
C VAL A 34 -10.77 3.90 4.03
N VAL A 35 -11.66 4.90 4.11
CA VAL A 35 -12.42 5.41 2.97
C VAL A 35 -11.50 6.03 1.92
N ASP A 36 -10.50 6.79 2.33
CA ASP A 36 -9.55 7.39 1.38
C ASP A 36 -8.67 6.35 0.70
N ARG A 37 -8.23 5.30 1.42
CA ARG A 37 -7.59 4.14 0.79
C ARG A 37 -8.53 3.43 -0.17
N PHE A 38 -9.78 3.21 0.23
CA PHE A 38 -10.78 2.58 -0.63
C PHE A 38 -10.97 3.37 -1.93
N LYS A 39 -11.06 4.70 -1.86
CA LYS A 39 -11.14 5.58 -3.05
C LYS A 39 -9.90 5.45 -3.93
N LYS A 40 -8.70 5.50 -3.34
CA LYS A 40 -7.44 5.33 -4.07
C LYS A 40 -7.42 3.98 -4.78
N ASN A 41 -7.65 2.90 -4.04
CA ASN A 41 -7.65 1.54 -4.59
C ASN A 41 -8.75 1.33 -5.65
N LEU A 42 -9.91 1.96 -5.50
CA LEU A 42 -10.95 1.92 -6.52
C LEU A 42 -10.52 2.67 -7.80
N LEU A 43 -9.87 3.83 -7.65
CA LEU A 43 -9.29 4.57 -8.76
C LEU A 43 -8.22 3.74 -9.49
N ILE A 44 -7.29 3.14 -8.75
CA ILE A 44 -6.26 2.23 -9.24
C ILE A 44 -6.89 1.08 -10.04
N LEU A 45 -7.92 0.44 -9.47
CA LEU A 45 -8.59 -0.70 -10.09
C LEU A 45 -9.21 -0.33 -11.45
N PHE A 46 -9.88 0.82 -11.55
CA PHE A 46 -10.59 1.22 -12.77
C PHE A 46 -9.73 1.97 -13.78
N THR A 47 -8.72 2.72 -13.33
CA THR A 47 -7.88 3.55 -14.21
C THR A 47 -6.53 2.91 -14.51
N GLY A 48 -5.99 2.09 -13.61
CA GLY A 48 -4.63 1.56 -13.67
C GLY A 48 -3.54 2.63 -13.52
N ILE A 49 -3.87 3.80 -12.97
CA ILE A 49 -2.97 4.95 -12.82
C ILE A 49 -2.46 4.99 -11.37
N ASP A 50 -1.47 4.17 -11.07
CA ASP A 50 -0.81 4.17 -9.74
C ASP A 50 0.48 4.99 -9.82
N SER A 51 1.05 5.04 -11.02
CA SER A 51 2.12 5.93 -11.42
C SER A 51 2.23 5.83 -12.95
N PRO A 52 2.08 6.92 -13.72
CA PRO A 52 2.24 6.88 -15.17
C PRO A 52 3.63 6.42 -15.61
N ASN A 53 4.60 6.41 -14.69
CA ASN A 53 5.98 6.02 -14.92
C ASN A 53 6.24 4.51 -14.77
N LEU A 54 5.24 3.71 -14.35
CA LEU A 54 5.41 2.26 -14.26
C LEU A 54 5.19 1.60 -15.64
N PRO A 55 6.04 0.63 -16.02
CA PRO A 55 5.83 -0.19 -17.20
C PRO A 55 4.39 -0.71 -17.27
N PRO A 56 3.77 -0.80 -18.46
CA PRO A 56 2.39 -1.29 -18.63
C PRO A 56 2.13 -2.65 -17.96
N LEU A 57 3.20 -3.43 -17.86
CA LEU A 57 3.31 -4.72 -17.24
C LEU A 57 3.05 -4.72 -15.72
N ASP A 58 3.63 -3.75 -15.01
CA ASP A 58 3.52 -3.61 -13.56
C ASP A 58 2.14 -3.05 -13.20
N ARG A 59 1.56 -2.22 -14.08
CA ARG A 59 0.16 -1.76 -13.97
C ARG A 59 -0.86 -2.89 -14.05
N GLN A 60 -0.59 -3.95 -14.80
CA GLN A 60 -1.48 -5.11 -14.89
C GLN A 60 -1.36 -6.05 -13.68
N LEU A 61 -0.17 -6.13 -13.07
CA LEU A 61 0.09 -6.95 -11.87
C LEU A 61 -0.44 -6.28 -10.58
N GLY A 62 -0.44 -4.94 -10.50
CA GLY A 62 -0.96 -4.20 -9.34
C GLY A 62 -2.49 -4.26 -9.15
N ARG A 63 -3.25 -4.53 -10.22
CA ARG A 63 -4.73 -4.60 -10.16
C ARG A 63 -5.25 -5.77 -9.30
N PRO A 64 -4.79 -7.02 -9.49
CA PRO A 64 -5.06 -8.14 -8.58
C PRO A 64 -4.87 -7.79 -7.10
N TYR A 65 -3.71 -7.22 -6.77
CA TYR A 65 -3.35 -6.81 -5.42
C TYR A 65 -4.38 -5.83 -4.83
N THR A 66 -4.73 -4.82 -5.61
CA THR A 66 -5.69 -3.79 -5.23
C THR A 66 -7.09 -4.37 -4.95
N VAL A 67 -7.52 -5.35 -5.73
CA VAL A 67 -8.80 -6.06 -5.48
C VAL A 67 -8.77 -6.75 -4.12
N VAL A 68 -7.66 -7.40 -3.77
CA VAL A 68 -7.53 -8.07 -2.48
C VAL A 68 -7.66 -7.07 -1.33
N GLU A 69 -6.92 -5.97 -1.39
CA GLU A 69 -6.99 -4.94 -0.35
C GLU A 69 -8.39 -4.37 -0.21
N LEU A 70 -9.07 -4.05 -1.32
CA LEU A 70 -10.45 -3.57 -1.33
C LEU A 70 -11.40 -4.57 -0.68
N LEU A 71 -11.29 -5.84 -1.05
CA LEU A 71 -12.15 -6.89 -0.50
C LEU A 71 -11.91 -7.06 0.99
N LEU A 72 -10.66 -7.00 1.46
CA LEU A 72 -10.33 -7.12 2.88
C LEU A 72 -10.84 -5.91 3.68
N ASP A 73 -10.61 -4.69 3.20
CA ASP A 73 -11.10 -3.46 3.86
C ASP A 73 -12.63 -3.42 3.89
N LEU A 74 -13.30 -3.77 2.79
CA LEU A 74 -14.76 -3.88 2.72
C LEU A 74 -15.29 -4.93 3.69
N THR A 75 -14.67 -6.10 3.70
CA THR A 75 -15.08 -7.23 4.52
C THR A 75 -14.92 -6.90 6.01
N LEU A 76 -13.79 -6.30 6.41
CA LEU A 76 -13.57 -5.84 7.77
C LEU A 76 -14.55 -4.72 8.18
N THR A 77 -14.78 -3.74 7.30
CA THR A 77 -15.75 -2.66 7.53
C THR A 77 -17.16 -3.21 7.73
N LEU A 78 -17.59 -4.15 6.88
CA LEU A 78 -18.88 -4.82 7.00
C LEU A 78 -18.96 -5.63 8.30
N GLY A 79 -17.86 -6.27 8.70
CA GLY A 79 -17.74 -6.96 9.98
C GLY A 79 -18.01 -6.03 11.17
N VAL A 80 -17.40 -4.84 11.14
CA VAL A 80 -17.58 -3.79 12.15
C VAL A 80 -19.00 -3.22 12.14
N LEU A 81 -19.58 -2.96 10.96
CA LEU A 81 -20.96 -2.45 10.86
C LEU A 81 -21.98 -3.45 11.42
N LEU A 82 -21.77 -4.76 11.20
CA LEU A 82 -22.66 -5.80 11.69
C LEU A 82 -22.60 -6.00 13.21
N VAL A 83 -21.54 -5.53 13.90
CA VAL A 83 -21.49 -5.47 15.38
C VAL A 83 -22.66 -4.63 15.91
N PHE A 84 -23.04 -3.58 15.20
CA PHE A 84 -24.14 -2.69 15.57
C PHE A 84 -25.52 -3.22 15.15
N LEU A 85 -25.61 -4.42 14.56
CA LEU A 85 -26.88 -5.01 14.10
C LEU A 85 -27.14 -6.38 14.75
N PRO A 86 -27.21 -6.47 16.10
CA PRO A 86 -27.26 -7.73 16.83
C PRO A 86 -28.46 -8.61 16.44
N ARG A 87 -29.60 -8.01 16.05
CA ARG A 87 -30.81 -8.75 15.64
C ARG A 87 -30.60 -9.67 14.44
N ILE A 88 -29.82 -9.24 13.45
CA ILE A 88 -29.53 -10.06 12.25
C ILE A 88 -28.84 -11.35 12.69
N ARG A 89 -27.87 -11.21 13.59
CA ARG A 89 -27.10 -12.31 14.15
C ARG A 89 -27.95 -13.21 15.05
N THR A 90 -28.82 -12.65 15.90
CA THR A 90 -29.76 -13.43 16.72
C THR A 90 -30.62 -14.35 15.86
N VAL A 91 -31.27 -13.80 14.83
CA VAL A 91 -32.15 -14.57 13.93
C VAL A 91 -31.37 -15.64 13.19
N PHE A 92 -30.17 -15.31 12.71
CA PHE A 92 -29.30 -16.27 12.04
C PHE A 92 -28.94 -17.45 12.95
N LEU A 93 -28.50 -17.20 14.19
CA LEU A 93 -28.10 -18.25 15.13
C LEU A 93 -29.29 -19.10 15.58
N GLN A 94 -30.43 -18.48 15.90
CA GLN A 94 -31.64 -19.20 16.30
C GLN A 94 -32.13 -20.13 15.20
N ARG A 95 -32.08 -19.70 13.93
CA ARG A 95 -32.43 -20.55 12.77
C ARG A 95 -31.40 -21.64 12.50
N LYS A 96 -30.11 -21.31 12.59
CA LYS A 96 -29.01 -22.23 12.27
C LYS A 96 -28.83 -23.35 13.29
N TYR A 97 -29.12 -23.08 14.57
CA TYR A 97 -28.92 -24.03 15.67
C TYR A 97 -30.21 -24.42 16.40
N GLY A 98 -31.38 -23.94 15.98
CA GLY A 98 -32.68 -24.32 16.55
C GLY A 98 -32.77 -23.96 18.03
N LEU A 99 -32.28 -22.77 18.37
CA LEU A 99 -32.17 -22.32 19.75
C LEU A 99 -33.54 -21.88 20.28
N THR A 100 -33.98 -22.55 21.34
CA THR A 100 -35.27 -22.29 21.99
C THR A 100 -35.06 -22.11 23.49
N GLU A 101 -35.81 -21.22 24.13
CA GLU A 101 -35.74 -21.10 25.59
C GLU A 101 -36.36 -22.34 26.26
N PRO A 102 -35.79 -22.85 27.37
CA PRO A 102 -36.28 -24.06 28.04
C PRO A 102 -37.78 -24.05 28.37
N GLN A 103 -38.36 -22.89 28.64
CA GLN A 103 -39.78 -22.72 28.95
C GLN A 103 -40.72 -22.98 27.76
N PHE A 104 -40.20 -22.96 26.52
CA PHE A 104 -40.96 -23.24 25.31
C PHE A 104 -40.69 -24.65 24.75
N LEU A 105 -39.94 -25.49 25.48
CA LEU A 105 -39.73 -26.88 25.08
C LEU A 105 -40.98 -27.71 25.40
N SER A 106 -41.39 -28.55 24.45
CA SER A 106 -42.52 -29.47 24.63
C SER A 106 -42.22 -30.48 25.74
N PRO A 107 -43.03 -30.53 26.83
CA PRO A 107 -42.82 -31.46 27.93
C PRO A 107 -42.87 -32.94 27.49
N GLU A 108 -43.67 -33.26 26.48
CA GLU A 108 -43.83 -34.61 25.94
C GLU A 108 -42.61 -35.10 25.14
N GLN A 109 -41.82 -34.18 24.58
CA GLN A 109 -40.68 -34.49 23.71
C GLN A 109 -39.33 -34.35 24.42
N THR A 110 -39.31 -33.77 25.62
CA THR A 110 -38.08 -33.50 26.38
C THR A 110 -37.89 -34.57 27.46
N LEU A 111 -36.77 -35.29 27.41
CA LEU A 111 -36.45 -36.29 28.43
C LEU A 111 -36.39 -35.64 29.83
N PRO A 112 -36.94 -36.29 30.89
CA PRO A 112 -36.95 -35.75 32.25
C PRO A 112 -35.56 -35.37 32.76
N GLU A 113 -34.54 -36.18 32.48
CA GLU A 113 -33.14 -35.92 32.85
C GLU A 113 -32.60 -34.63 32.21
N THR A 114 -32.95 -34.37 30.94
CA THR A 114 -32.57 -33.14 30.24
C THR A 114 -33.21 -31.92 30.89
N SER A 115 -34.50 -32.01 31.25
CA SER A 115 -35.22 -30.93 31.94
C SER A 115 -34.60 -30.62 33.31
N GLN A 116 -34.28 -31.65 34.10
CA GLN A 116 -33.62 -31.51 35.40
C GLN A 116 -32.22 -30.88 35.26
N THR A 117 -31.43 -31.34 34.28
CA THR A 117 -30.10 -30.78 34.01
C THR A 117 -30.20 -29.30 33.59
N LEU A 118 -31.14 -28.96 32.71
CA LEU A 118 -31.39 -27.57 32.28
C LEU A 118 -31.81 -26.67 33.45
N GLN A 119 -32.60 -27.18 34.40
CA GLN A 119 -32.95 -26.44 35.61
C GLN A 119 -31.72 -26.22 36.51
N ALA A 120 -30.87 -27.23 36.70
CA ALA A 120 -29.64 -27.10 37.47
C ALA A 120 -28.68 -26.05 36.84
N VAL A 121 -28.51 -26.09 35.52
CA VAL A 121 -27.71 -25.09 34.80
C VAL A 121 -28.34 -23.70 34.88
N SER A 122 -29.66 -23.59 34.76
CA SER A 122 -30.38 -22.33 34.91
C SER A 122 -30.19 -21.73 36.32
N GLN A 123 -30.20 -22.56 37.36
CA GLN A 123 -29.92 -22.12 38.72
C GLN A 123 -28.48 -21.62 38.87
N PHE A 124 -27.51 -22.32 38.27
CA PHE A 124 -26.13 -21.86 38.21
C PHE A 124 -26.00 -20.51 37.51
N LEU A 125 -26.59 -20.36 36.31
CA LEU A 125 -26.56 -19.10 35.55
C LEU A 125 -27.21 -17.96 36.33
N ARG A 126 -28.32 -18.20 37.04
CA ARG A 126 -28.96 -17.16 37.87
C ARG A 126 -28.05 -16.66 39.00
N ALA A 127 -27.15 -17.50 39.51
CA ALA A 127 -26.21 -17.12 40.56
C ALA A 127 -25.05 -16.24 40.05
N TYR A 128 -24.65 -16.38 38.78
CA TYR A 128 -23.50 -15.68 38.20
C TYR A 128 -23.85 -14.61 37.16
N ALA A 129 -24.99 -14.74 36.48
CA ALA A 129 -25.43 -13.85 35.41
C ALA A 129 -26.98 -13.84 35.31
N PRO A 130 -27.69 -13.21 36.27
CA PRO A 130 -29.16 -13.30 36.39
C PRO A 130 -29.93 -12.69 35.21
N SER A 131 -29.31 -11.79 34.46
CA SER A 131 -29.86 -11.09 33.30
C SER A 131 -29.69 -11.84 31.97
N VAL A 132 -29.03 -13.00 31.98
CA VAL A 132 -28.78 -13.79 30.77
C VAL A 132 -29.93 -14.78 30.53
N THR A 133 -30.41 -14.83 29.29
CA THR A 133 -31.42 -15.80 28.87
C THR A 133 -30.75 -17.12 28.50
N LEU A 134 -31.22 -18.22 29.09
CA LEU A 134 -30.77 -19.56 28.72
C LEU A 134 -31.53 -20.03 27.47
N THR A 135 -30.80 -20.54 26.47
CA THR A 135 -31.37 -21.18 25.27
C THR A 135 -30.73 -22.53 25.03
N TYR A 136 -31.50 -23.47 24.49
CA TYR A 136 -31.11 -24.86 24.27
C TYR A 136 -31.36 -25.27 22.82
N ASN A 137 -30.45 -26.07 22.28
CA ASN A 137 -30.59 -26.69 20.97
C ASN A 137 -31.56 -27.88 21.03
N ALA A 138 -32.83 -27.60 20.83
CA ALA A 138 -33.91 -28.59 20.94
C ALA A 138 -34.03 -29.49 19.71
N ASN A 139 -33.67 -28.98 18.53
CA ASN A 139 -34.02 -29.59 17.25
C ASN A 139 -32.93 -30.52 16.69
N GLY A 140 -31.95 -30.91 17.51
CA GLY A 140 -30.88 -31.83 17.11
C GLY A 140 -29.94 -31.29 16.03
N GLN A 141 -29.95 -29.97 15.78
CA GLN A 141 -29.05 -29.36 14.81
C GLN A 141 -27.61 -29.44 15.31
N VAL A 142 -26.63 -29.56 14.40
CA VAL A 142 -25.24 -29.79 14.83
C VAL A 142 -24.64 -28.50 15.39
N MET A 143 -24.53 -28.42 16.71
CA MET A 143 -23.78 -27.39 17.43
C MET A 143 -22.43 -27.96 17.86
N ARG A 144 -21.33 -27.44 17.30
CA ARG A 144 -19.97 -27.93 17.58
C ARG A 144 -19.51 -27.56 18.98
N ASP A 145 -19.80 -26.33 19.39
CA ASP A 145 -19.40 -25.76 20.67
C ASP A 145 -20.30 -26.27 21.80
N ARG A 146 -19.77 -26.33 23.02
CA ARG A 146 -20.52 -26.84 24.19
C ARG A 146 -21.48 -25.78 24.71
N ALA A 147 -21.01 -24.55 24.83
CA ALA A 147 -21.80 -23.35 25.06
C ALA A 147 -21.25 -22.21 24.21
N PHE A 148 -22.07 -21.19 23.95
CA PHE A 148 -21.56 -19.88 23.53
C PHE A 148 -22.51 -18.77 23.93
N VAL A 149 -21.96 -17.58 24.17
CA VAL A 149 -22.74 -16.34 24.34
C VAL A 149 -23.06 -15.69 23.00
N TYR A 150 -24.28 -15.18 22.85
CA TYR A 150 -24.68 -14.40 21.69
C TYR A 150 -25.65 -13.25 22.05
N PRO A 151 -25.64 -12.15 21.29
CA PRO A 151 -26.58 -11.07 21.53
C PRO A 151 -27.99 -11.47 21.06
N ILE A 152 -29.01 -11.22 21.90
CA ILE A 152 -30.43 -11.26 21.53
C ILE A 152 -30.91 -9.85 21.13
N GLY A 153 -30.30 -8.83 21.71
CA GLY A 153 -30.48 -7.42 21.36
C GLY A 153 -29.38 -6.57 22.01
N TYR A 154 -29.48 -5.25 21.92
CA TYR A 154 -28.44 -4.34 22.44
C TYR A 154 -28.20 -4.43 23.96
N ARG A 155 -29.18 -4.95 24.71
CA ARG A 155 -29.11 -5.09 26.18
C ARG A 155 -29.64 -6.45 26.66
N ARG A 156 -29.78 -7.41 25.76
CA ARG A 156 -30.25 -8.76 26.09
C ARG A 156 -29.29 -9.77 25.48
N THR A 157 -28.87 -10.72 26.28
CA THR A 157 -27.87 -11.70 25.91
C THR A 157 -28.38 -13.09 26.18
N GLY A 158 -28.14 -14.00 25.23
CA GLY A 158 -28.44 -15.41 25.36
C GLY A 158 -27.16 -16.21 25.59
N ILE A 159 -27.26 -17.26 26.41
CA ILE A 159 -26.29 -18.36 26.40
C ILE A 159 -26.96 -19.55 25.73
N ALA A 160 -26.37 -20.04 24.65
CA ALA A 160 -26.81 -21.24 23.95
C ALA A 160 -26.08 -22.46 24.53
N LEU A 161 -26.82 -23.51 24.88
CA LEU A 161 -26.25 -24.79 25.32
C LEU A 161 -26.49 -25.88 24.27
N SER A 162 -25.45 -26.70 24.04
CA SER A 162 -25.61 -27.95 23.29
C SER A 162 -25.85 -29.13 24.22
N GLY A 163 -26.43 -30.21 23.68
CA GLY A 163 -26.59 -31.46 24.43
C GLY A 163 -25.26 -32.01 24.97
N ARG A 164 -24.13 -31.74 24.30
CA ARG A 164 -22.80 -32.16 24.76
C ARG A 164 -22.38 -31.50 26.08
N LEU A 165 -22.83 -30.27 26.33
CA LEU A 165 -22.59 -29.63 27.62
C LEU A 165 -23.47 -30.24 28.70
N LEU A 166 -24.73 -30.59 28.41
CA LEU A 166 -25.59 -31.27 29.39
C LEU A 166 -25.02 -32.65 29.77
N THR A 167 -24.51 -33.39 28.79
CA THR A 167 -23.78 -34.63 29.07
C THR A 167 -22.54 -34.37 29.92
N LEU A 168 -21.77 -33.31 29.62
CA LEU A 168 -20.62 -32.93 30.45
C LEU A 168 -21.03 -32.55 31.87
N TRP A 169 -22.12 -31.81 32.04
CA TRP A 169 -22.63 -31.40 33.34
C TRP A 169 -22.89 -32.60 34.25
N ASN A 170 -23.45 -33.68 33.68
CA ASN A 170 -23.76 -34.89 34.43
C ASN A 170 -22.52 -35.78 34.68
N THR A 171 -21.45 -35.64 33.90
CA THR A 171 -20.25 -36.50 33.98
C THR A 171 -19.06 -35.84 34.68
N ASP A 172 -18.84 -34.55 34.44
CA ASP A 172 -17.85 -33.70 35.08
C ASP A 172 -18.41 -32.27 35.22
N GLN A 173 -19.24 -32.09 36.25
CA GLN A 173 -19.90 -30.82 36.54
C GLN A 173 -18.89 -29.67 36.66
N GLN A 174 -17.71 -29.90 37.26
CA GLN A 174 -16.70 -28.85 37.44
C GLN A 174 -16.18 -28.34 36.09
N ALA A 175 -15.94 -29.22 35.13
CA ALA A 175 -15.53 -28.82 33.79
C ALA A 175 -16.65 -28.07 33.05
N ALA A 176 -17.92 -28.46 33.25
CA ALA A 176 -19.06 -27.78 32.66
C ALA A 176 -19.29 -26.37 33.25
N GLU A 177 -19.20 -26.24 34.57
CA GLU A 177 -19.25 -24.95 35.26
C GLU A 177 -18.13 -24.01 34.81
N ALA A 178 -16.92 -24.53 34.62
CA ALA A 178 -15.78 -23.76 34.12
C ALA A 178 -16.01 -23.19 32.72
N ILE A 179 -16.60 -23.99 31.81
CA ILE A 179 -16.97 -23.53 30.47
C ILE A 179 -18.03 -22.42 30.58
N LEU A 180 -19.03 -22.58 31.43
CA LEU A 180 -20.05 -21.54 31.62
C LEU A 180 -19.48 -20.27 32.25
N LEU A 181 -18.56 -20.37 33.21
CA LEU A 181 -17.89 -19.20 33.79
C LEU A 181 -17.08 -18.45 32.73
N HIS A 182 -16.37 -19.15 31.85
CA HIS A 182 -15.65 -18.56 30.73
C HIS A 182 -16.61 -17.76 29.82
N GLU A 183 -17.73 -18.37 29.42
CA GLU A 183 -18.76 -17.69 28.63
C GLU A 183 -19.38 -16.48 29.37
N ILE A 184 -19.63 -16.59 30.67
CA ILE A 184 -20.17 -15.49 31.47
C ILE A 184 -19.20 -14.30 31.48
N GLU A 185 -17.88 -14.50 31.48
CA GLU A 185 -16.95 -13.38 31.46
C GLU A 185 -17.02 -12.60 30.13
N HIS A 186 -17.16 -13.29 29.00
CA HIS A 186 -17.41 -12.65 27.71
C HIS A 186 -18.71 -11.85 27.69
N TYR A 187 -19.74 -12.35 28.38
CA TYR A 187 -20.98 -11.60 28.60
C TYR A 187 -20.73 -10.31 29.40
N ARG A 188 -20.02 -10.39 30.53
CA ARG A 188 -19.75 -9.26 31.43
C ARG A 188 -18.97 -8.14 30.75
N HIS A 189 -18.11 -8.48 29.79
CA HIS A 189 -17.28 -7.52 29.06
C HIS A 189 -17.90 -7.02 27.76
N GLY A 190 -19.02 -7.61 27.33
CA GLY A 190 -19.66 -7.25 26.07
C GLY A 190 -18.96 -7.83 24.84
N ASP A 191 -17.99 -8.73 25.00
CA ASP A 191 -17.17 -9.28 23.89
C ASP A 191 -18.04 -9.99 22.85
N MET A 192 -19.13 -10.60 23.32
CA MET A 192 -20.09 -11.30 22.48
C MET A 192 -20.70 -10.40 21.40
N PHE A 193 -20.73 -9.07 21.54
CA PHE A 193 -21.21 -8.19 20.47
C PHE A 193 -20.21 -8.10 19.30
N VAL A 194 -18.92 -8.05 19.60
CA VAL A 194 -17.88 -7.81 18.59
C VAL A 194 -17.45 -9.12 17.92
N ILE A 195 -17.09 -10.14 18.70
CA ILE A 195 -16.48 -11.40 18.18
C ILE A 195 -17.26 -12.67 18.53
N GLY A 196 -18.39 -12.56 19.21
CA GLY A 196 -19.11 -13.77 19.63
C GLY A 196 -19.64 -14.60 18.45
N ALA A 197 -20.13 -15.79 18.77
CA ALA A 197 -20.63 -16.78 17.81
C ALA A 197 -21.55 -16.19 16.74
N GLY A 198 -21.20 -16.35 15.46
CA GLY A 198 -22.00 -15.85 14.34
C GLY A 198 -21.72 -14.40 13.96
N SER A 199 -20.69 -13.79 14.56
CA SER A 199 -20.16 -12.51 14.10
C SER A 199 -19.54 -12.67 12.70
N PHE A 200 -19.84 -11.73 11.81
CA PHE A 200 -19.19 -11.69 10.50
C PHE A 200 -17.70 -11.39 10.67
N LEU A 201 -17.35 -10.48 11.59
CA LEU A 201 -15.96 -10.18 11.96
C LEU A 201 -15.20 -11.43 12.40
N GLU A 202 -15.79 -12.22 13.29
CA GLU A 202 -15.22 -13.51 13.73
C GLU A 202 -15.01 -14.46 12.54
N THR A 203 -15.97 -14.54 11.63
CA THR A 203 -15.87 -15.39 10.42
C THR A 203 -14.72 -14.97 9.51
N ILE A 204 -14.50 -13.67 9.36
CA ILE A 204 -13.40 -13.10 8.57
C ILE A 204 -12.07 -13.45 9.21
N ILE A 205 -11.91 -13.19 10.51
CA ILE A 205 -10.68 -13.48 11.25
C ILE A 205 -10.43 -15.00 11.32
N LYS A 206 -11.46 -15.83 11.26
CA LYS A 206 -11.32 -17.30 11.16
C LYS A 206 -10.81 -17.76 9.81
N ARG A 207 -11.09 -17.01 8.74
CA ARG A 207 -10.84 -17.42 7.35
C ARG A 207 -9.83 -16.54 6.62
N TRP A 208 -9.26 -15.53 7.27
CA TRP A 208 -8.40 -14.52 6.63
C TRP A 208 -7.29 -15.14 5.78
N PHE A 209 -6.61 -16.20 6.24
CA PHE A 209 -5.57 -16.86 5.46
C PHE A 209 -6.12 -17.51 4.18
N LEU A 210 -7.28 -18.18 4.27
CA LEU A 210 -7.96 -18.73 3.10
C LEU A 210 -8.39 -17.60 2.14
N LEU A 211 -8.88 -16.48 2.68
CA LEU A 211 -9.25 -15.31 1.87
C LEU A 211 -8.02 -14.74 1.16
N ILE A 212 -6.87 -14.63 1.83
CA ILE A 212 -5.59 -14.24 1.19
C ILE A 212 -5.26 -15.21 0.06
N VAL A 213 -5.27 -16.51 0.32
CA VAL A 213 -4.91 -17.53 -0.68
C VAL A 213 -5.82 -17.43 -1.90
N ILE A 214 -7.14 -17.35 -1.70
CA ILE A 214 -8.11 -17.28 -2.80
C ILE A 214 -7.99 -15.95 -3.54
N PHE A 215 -7.98 -14.82 -2.83
CA PHE A 215 -8.00 -13.51 -3.47
C PHE A 215 -6.64 -13.09 -4.03
N ASN A 216 -5.51 -13.63 -3.54
CA ASN A 216 -4.19 -13.35 -4.12
C ASN A 216 -3.78 -14.39 -5.15
N LEU A 217 -3.68 -15.68 -4.79
CA LEU A 217 -3.07 -16.65 -5.69
C LEU A 217 -3.89 -16.84 -6.96
N VAL A 218 -5.23 -16.80 -6.90
CA VAL A 218 -6.05 -17.03 -8.10
C VAL A 218 -5.90 -15.87 -9.11
N PRO A 219 -6.10 -14.59 -8.74
CA PRO A 219 -5.87 -13.49 -9.67
C PRO A 219 -4.42 -13.38 -10.15
N LEU A 220 -3.44 -13.63 -9.27
CA LEU A 220 -2.02 -13.62 -9.65
C LEU A 220 -1.72 -14.71 -10.69
N THR A 221 -2.08 -15.97 -10.40
CA THR A 221 -1.86 -17.08 -11.34
C THR A 221 -2.55 -16.84 -12.69
N LEU A 222 -3.77 -16.30 -12.68
CA LEU A 222 -4.49 -15.94 -13.90
C LEU A 222 -3.78 -14.81 -14.67
N GLY A 223 -3.30 -13.77 -13.99
CA GLY A 223 -2.53 -12.68 -14.60
C GLY A 223 -1.25 -13.18 -15.28
N PHE A 224 -0.49 -14.05 -14.60
CA PHE A 224 0.70 -14.67 -15.17
C PHE A 224 0.40 -15.62 -16.34
N LEU A 225 -0.71 -16.36 -16.28
CA LEU A 225 -1.15 -17.22 -17.37
C LEU A 225 -1.49 -16.39 -18.62
N ILE A 226 -2.30 -15.33 -18.46
CA ILE A 226 -2.64 -14.40 -19.54
C ILE A 226 -1.37 -13.83 -20.16
N ARG A 227 -0.44 -13.37 -19.31
CA ARG A 227 0.83 -12.79 -19.76
C ARG A 227 1.70 -13.77 -20.55
N THR A 228 1.74 -15.03 -20.12
CA THR A 228 2.47 -16.10 -20.84
C THR A 228 1.83 -16.35 -22.20
N ILE A 229 0.49 -16.38 -22.27
CA ILE A 229 -0.24 -16.55 -23.53
C ILE A 229 0.04 -15.38 -24.48
N THR A 230 -0.02 -14.13 -24.00
CA THR A 230 0.26 -12.94 -24.81
C THR A 230 1.70 -12.92 -25.32
N SER A 231 2.68 -13.23 -24.46
CA SER A 231 4.09 -13.36 -24.85
C SER A 231 4.28 -14.39 -25.97
N ILE A 232 3.63 -15.57 -25.87
CA ILE A 232 3.67 -16.59 -26.92
C ILE A 232 3.04 -16.07 -28.22
N GLN A 233 1.89 -15.39 -28.15
CA GLN A 233 1.22 -14.82 -29.32
C GLN A 233 2.07 -13.76 -30.03
N GLU A 234 2.71 -12.87 -29.28
CA GLU A 234 3.59 -11.83 -29.81
C GLU A 234 4.83 -12.42 -30.49
N LEU A 235 5.48 -13.42 -29.88
CA LEU A 235 6.66 -14.08 -30.46
C LEU A 235 6.31 -14.90 -31.70
N LEU A 236 5.15 -15.56 -31.73
CA LEU A 236 4.66 -16.24 -32.93
C LEU A 236 4.39 -15.23 -34.06
N ALA A 237 3.86 -14.05 -33.74
CA ALA A 237 3.53 -13.02 -34.72
C ALA A 237 4.77 -12.45 -35.43
N ILE A 238 5.93 -12.45 -34.78
CA ILE A 238 7.22 -12.03 -35.39
C ILE A 238 7.99 -13.20 -36.04
N GLY A 239 7.40 -14.39 -36.12
CA GLY A 239 7.98 -15.55 -36.79
C GLY A 239 9.09 -16.27 -36.01
N ALA A 240 9.14 -16.10 -34.68
CA ALA A 240 10.08 -16.86 -33.84
C ALA A 240 9.76 -18.36 -33.87
N ASP A 241 10.78 -19.22 -33.77
CA ASP A 241 10.58 -20.66 -33.81
C ASP A 241 9.91 -21.17 -32.51
N PRO A 242 9.00 -22.16 -32.59
CA PRO A 242 8.25 -22.62 -31.42
C PRO A 242 9.11 -23.12 -30.25
N TRP A 243 10.30 -23.65 -30.53
CA TRP A 243 11.20 -24.17 -29.50
C TRP A 243 11.86 -23.02 -28.71
N SER A 244 12.36 -22.00 -29.39
CA SER A 244 12.89 -20.80 -28.73
C SER A 244 11.83 -20.07 -27.92
N ILE A 245 10.58 -20.01 -28.42
CA ILE A 245 9.44 -19.45 -27.67
C ILE A 245 9.21 -20.24 -26.37
N LEU A 246 9.22 -21.57 -26.46
CA LEU A 246 9.02 -22.44 -25.30
C LEU A 246 10.16 -22.26 -24.27
N VAL A 247 11.42 -22.30 -24.71
CA VAL A 247 12.59 -22.14 -23.84
C VAL A 247 12.58 -20.76 -23.18
N TYR A 248 12.31 -19.69 -23.94
CA TYR A 248 12.21 -18.33 -23.43
C TYR A 248 11.13 -18.18 -22.36
N ASN A 249 9.93 -18.71 -22.61
CA ASN A 249 8.83 -18.61 -21.64
C ASN A 249 9.07 -19.48 -20.39
N ILE A 250 9.72 -20.65 -20.53
CA ILE A 250 10.14 -21.44 -19.36
C ILE A 250 11.17 -20.66 -18.53
N GLN A 251 12.17 -20.06 -19.16
CA GLN A 251 13.18 -19.25 -18.47
C GLN A 251 12.55 -18.04 -17.77
N LEU A 252 11.69 -17.29 -18.47
CA LEU A 252 10.92 -16.18 -17.87
C LEU A 252 10.08 -16.64 -16.68
N PHE A 253 9.42 -17.79 -16.79
CA PHE A 253 8.58 -18.33 -15.73
C PHE A 253 9.38 -18.59 -14.44
N PHE A 254 10.55 -19.22 -14.55
CA PHE A 254 11.38 -19.53 -13.38
C PHE A 254 12.20 -18.35 -12.87
N ILE A 255 12.71 -17.48 -13.75
CA ILE A 255 13.61 -16.39 -13.36
C ILE A 255 12.83 -15.15 -12.89
N LEU A 256 11.67 -14.88 -13.49
CA LEU A 256 10.91 -13.66 -13.22
C LEU A 256 9.56 -13.95 -12.56
N TYR A 257 8.75 -14.84 -13.12
CA TYR A 257 7.36 -14.97 -12.67
C TYR A 257 7.24 -15.62 -11.30
N ILE A 258 7.93 -16.75 -11.04
CA ILE A 258 7.89 -17.38 -9.71
C ILE A 258 8.38 -16.43 -8.60
N PRO A 259 9.55 -15.77 -8.73
CA PRO A 259 10.00 -14.80 -7.72
C PRO A 259 9.02 -13.63 -7.54
N SER A 260 8.48 -13.09 -8.63
CA SER A 260 7.50 -11.98 -8.56
C SER A 260 6.21 -12.41 -7.85
N MET A 261 5.68 -13.59 -8.19
CA MET A 261 4.50 -14.16 -7.51
C MET A 261 4.75 -14.36 -6.01
N LEU A 262 5.94 -14.82 -5.64
CA LEU A 262 6.30 -15.00 -4.24
C LEU A 262 6.35 -13.65 -3.51
N LEU A 263 7.00 -12.64 -4.11
CA LEU A 263 7.08 -11.30 -3.53
C LEU A 263 5.70 -10.67 -3.39
N GLU A 264 4.86 -10.71 -4.43
CA GLU A 264 3.49 -10.20 -4.40
C GLU A 264 2.64 -10.91 -3.34
N PHE A 265 2.76 -12.24 -3.24
CA PHE A 265 2.10 -12.99 -2.18
C PHE A 265 2.58 -12.53 -0.79
N LEU A 266 3.89 -12.31 -0.61
CA LEU A 266 4.45 -11.83 0.64
C LEU A 266 3.96 -10.41 0.98
N VAL A 267 3.89 -9.49 0.00
CA VAL A 267 3.31 -8.15 0.19
C VAL A 267 1.89 -8.30 0.76
N SER A 268 1.00 -9.01 0.08
CA SER A 268 -0.38 -9.19 0.53
C SER A 268 -0.49 -9.91 1.88
N PHE A 269 0.33 -10.94 2.09
CA PHE A 269 0.36 -11.70 3.33
C PHE A 269 0.75 -10.81 4.51
N PHE A 270 1.86 -10.07 4.39
CA PHE A 270 2.36 -9.20 5.44
C PHE A 270 1.40 -8.04 5.72
N TRP A 271 0.87 -7.39 4.69
CA TRP A 271 -0.14 -6.34 4.84
C TRP A 271 -1.37 -6.83 5.61
N THR A 272 -1.93 -7.96 5.16
CA THR A 272 -3.14 -8.52 5.76
C THR A 272 -2.90 -8.97 7.20
N THR A 273 -1.72 -9.56 7.47
CA THR A 273 -1.37 -9.96 8.84
C THR A 273 -1.20 -8.72 9.73
N ALA A 274 -0.59 -7.65 9.24
CA ALA A 274 -0.50 -6.37 9.95
C ALA A 274 -1.89 -5.78 10.26
N LEU A 275 -2.85 -5.90 9.33
CA LEU A 275 -4.23 -5.44 9.51
C LEU A 275 -4.96 -6.20 10.64
N PHE A 276 -4.85 -7.53 10.67
CA PHE A 276 -5.55 -8.36 11.66
C PHE A 276 -4.83 -8.50 13.00
N THR A 277 -3.54 -8.17 13.09
CA THR A 277 -2.72 -8.37 14.30
C THR A 277 -3.37 -7.78 15.56
N ASN A 278 -3.83 -6.53 15.50
CA ASN A 278 -4.41 -5.86 16.67
C ASN A 278 -5.74 -6.49 17.10
N VAL A 279 -6.62 -6.85 16.16
CA VAL A 279 -7.91 -7.48 16.52
C VAL A 279 -7.72 -8.89 17.06
N VAL A 280 -6.79 -9.66 16.48
CA VAL A 280 -6.42 -10.98 16.99
C VAL A 280 -5.87 -10.87 18.41
N MET A 281 -4.99 -9.91 18.68
CA MET A 281 -4.46 -9.73 20.03
C MET A 281 -5.54 -9.28 21.03
N ALA A 282 -6.49 -8.44 20.60
CA ALA A 282 -7.64 -8.09 21.43
C ALA A 282 -8.50 -9.32 21.77
N ILE A 283 -8.76 -10.21 20.80
CA ILE A 283 -9.46 -11.49 21.03
C ILE A 283 -8.68 -12.34 22.04
N TRP A 284 -7.37 -12.46 21.88
CA TRP A 284 -6.54 -13.24 22.81
C TRP A 284 -6.62 -12.68 24.24
N CYS A 285 -6.59 -11.36 24.40
CA CYS A 285 -6.76 -10.73 25.70
C CYS A 285 -8.13 -11.06 26.32
N ALA A 286 -9.21 -11.06 25.52
CA ALA A 286 -10.54 -11.42 25.98
C ALA A 286 -10.61 -12.89 26.46
N GLU A 287 -10.07 -13.82 25.66
CA GLU A 287 -10.00 -15.25 26.00
C GLU A 287 -9.21 -15.52 27.28
N ILE A 288 -8.06 -14.86 27.44
CA ILE A 288 -7.22 -15.02 28.64
C ILE A 288 -7.87 -14.38 29.86
N ASN A 289 -8.59 -13.26 29.69
CA ASN A 289 -9.37 -12.65 30.77
C ASN A 289 -10.50 -13.59 31.23
N ALA A 290 -11.20 -14.24 30.29
CA ALA A 290 -12.21 -15.25 30.58
C ALA A 290 -11.63 -16.47 31.31
N ASP A 291 -10.48 -16.99 30.89
CA ASP A 291 -9.78 -18.07 31.60
C ASP A 291 -9.38 -17.69 33.02
N ARG A 292 -8.91 -16.46 33.20
CA ARG A 292 -8.58 -15.93 34.53
C ARG A 292 -9.81 -15.86 35.42
N PHE A 293 -10.95 -15.43 34.90
CA PHE A 293 -12.19 -15.38 35.68
C PHE A 293 -12.60 -16.76 36.19
N VAL A 294 -12.39 -17.82 35.41
CA VAL A 294 -12.57 -19.22 35.86
C VAL A 294 -11.65 -19.54 37.04
N ILE A 295 -10.35 -19.23 36.95
CA ILE A 295 -9.39 -19.47 38.04
C ILE A 295 -9.76 -18.66 39.28
N ASP A 296 -10.10 -17.38 39.13
CA ASP A 296 -10.43 -16.48 40.24
C ASP A 296 -11.73 -16.90 40.94
N THR A 297 -12.67 -17.50 40.23
CA THR A 297 -13.95 -17.95 40.78
C THR A 297 -13.86 -19.34 41.42
N THR A 298 -13.14 -20.27 40.77
CA THR A 298 -13.02 -21.67 41.23
C THR A 298 -11.85 -21.88 42.19
N GLN A 299 -10.91 -20.93 42.25
CA GLN A 299 -9.64 -21.03 43.00
C GLN A 299 -8.81 -22.27 42.59
N SER A 300 -8.98 -22.76 41.35
CA SER A 300 -8.32 -23.97 40.87
C SER A 300 -7.89 -23.87 39.41
N THR A 301 -6.61 -24.11 39.15
CA THR A 301 -6.06 -24.21 37.79
C THR A 301 -6.42 -25.52 37.11
N GLN A 302 -6.60 -26.60 37.88
CA GLN A 302 -6.98 -27.92 37.36
C GLN A 302 -8.36 -27.91 36.70
N VAL A 303 -9.28 -27.11 37.24
CA VAL A 303 -10.65 -26.96 36.69
C VAL A 303 -10.60 -26.31 35.31
N LEU A 304 -9.76 -25.28 35.12
CA LEU A 304 -9.51 -24.68 33.82
C LEU A 304 -8.86 -25.70 32.85
N GLU A 305 -7.85 -26.44 33.31
CA GLU A 305 -7.18 -27.44 32.46
C GLU A 305 -8.13 -28.52 31.95
N LYS A 306 -9.03 -29.01 32.81
CA LYS A 306 -10.10 -29.94 32.42
C LYS A 306 -11.00 -29.32 31.36
N ALA A 307 -11.47 -28.09 31.56
CA ALA A 307 -12.33 -27.38 30.60
C ALA A 307 -11.65 -27.14 29.25
N MET A 308 -10.36 -26.81 29.25
CA MET A 308 -9.56 -26.66 28.04
C MET A 308 -9.35 -28.00 27.32
N ALA A 309 -9.11 -29.09 28.05
CA ALA A 309 -8.99 -30.43 27.48
C ALA A 309 -10.29 -30.87 26.77
N GLN A 310 -11.45 -30.40 27.23
CA GLN A 310 -12.74 -30.63 26.58
C GLN A 310 -12.87 -29.94 25.20
N HIS A 311 -12.08 -28.91 24.92
CA HIS A 311 -12.04 -28.16 23.65
C HIS A 311 -10.79 -28.46 22.82
N ALA A 312 -9.79 -29.11 23.39
CA ALA A 312 -8.51 -29.41 22.76
C ALA A 312 -8.67 -30.49 21.67
N VAL A 313 -9.07 -30.09 20.47
CA VAL A 313 -8.73 -30.87 19.28
C VAL A 313 -7.22 -30.73 19.11
N SER A 314 -6.48 -31.84 19.13
CA SER A 314 -5.06 -31.86 18.78
C SER A 314 -4.91 -31.25 17.39
N THR A 315 -4.53 -29.98 17.34
CA THR A 315 -4.33 -29.23 16.11
C THR A 315 -2.83 -29.19 15.89
N THR A 316 -2.38 -29.74 14.77
CA THR A 316 -1.02 -29.50 14.32
C THR A 316 -0.84 -27.99 14.15
N TRP A 317 0.39 -27.50 14.34
CA TRP A 317 0.69 -26.07 14.25
C TRP A 317 0.22 -25.45 12.92
N TRP A 318 0.28 -26.22 11.82
CA TRP A 318 -0.30 -25.86 10.53
C TRP A 318 -1.82 -25.66 10.60
N ARG A 319 -2.59 -26.60 11.15
CA ARG A 319 -4.06 -26.45 11.28
C ARG A 319 -4.44 -25.27 12.17
N TRP A 320 -3.65 -25.00 13.20
CA TRP A 320 -3.81 -23.82 14.04
C TRP A 320 -3.55 -22.53 13.25
N LEU A 321 -2.50 -22.46 12.43
CA LEU A 321 -2.24 -21.30 11.57
C LEU A 321 -3.41 -21.02 10.61
N TRP A 322 -3.98 -22.06 10.00
CA TRP A 322 -5.05 -21.96 9.01
C TRP A 322 -6.42 -21.56 9.58
N SER A 323 -6.71 -21.92 10.84
CA SER A 323 -8.09 -21.82 11.36
C SER A 323 -8.20 -21.51 12.84
N GLY A 324 -7.09 -21.56 13.59
CA GLY A 324 -7.05 -21.43 15.04
C GLY A 324 -6.37 -20.16 15.56
N ILE A 325 -5.75 -19.34 14.70
CA ILE A 325 -4.95 -18.18 15.13
C ILE A 325 -5.74 -17.14 15.93
N HIS A 326 -7.07 -17.08 15.74
CA HIS A 326 -7.95 -16.22 16.50
C HIS A 326 -8.09 -16.64 17.97
N HIS A 327 -7.77 -17.90 18.31
CA HIS A 327 -7.65 -18.33 19.69
C HIS A 327 -6.17 -18.45 20.10
N PRO A 328 -5.80 -17.97 21.30
CA PRO A 328 -4.45 -18.12 21.80
C PRO A 328 -4.08 -19.60 21.98
N PRO A 329 -2.83 -20.01 21.71
CA PRO A 329 -2.39 -21.39 21.91
C PRO A 329 -2.71 -21.88 23.33
N PRO A 330 -3.20 -23.13 23.53
CA PRO A 330 -3.56 -23.64 24.86
C PRO A 330 -2.43 -23.58 25.89
N ALA A 331 -1.17 -23.73 25.46
CA ALA A 331 -0.01 -23.57 26.33
C ALA A 331 0.15 -22.11 26.81
N LEU A 332 -0.04 -21.14 25.92
CA LEU A 332 0.03 -19.72 26.24
C LEU A 332 -1.12 -19.30 27.17
N ARG A 333 -2.35 -19.77 26.90
CA ARG A 333 -3.53 -19.55 27.76
C ARG A 333 -3.25 -19.99 29.20
N ARG A 334 -2.81 -21.26 29.37
CA ARG A 334 -2.46 -21.80 30.69
C ARG A 334 -1.37 -20.98 31.39
N TRP A 335 -0.29 -20.70 30.67
CA TRP A 335 0.87 -19.99 31.23
C TRP A 335 0.51 -18.56 31.68
N LEU A 336 -0.23 -17.81 30.85
CA LEU A 336 -0.65 -16.44 31.19
C LEU A 336 -1.70 -16.42 32.29
N ALA A 337 -2.72 -17.27 32.22
CA ALA A 337 -3.78 -17.31 33.22
C ALA A 337 -3.22 -17.63 34.62
N GLN A 338 -2.28 -18.59 34.72
CA GLN A 338 -1.62 -18.94 35.98
C GLN A 338 -0.73 -17.81 36.52
N ARG A 339 0.10 -17.18 35.67
CA ARG A 339 1.03 -16.13 36.12
C ARG A 339 0.35 -14.81 36.45
N SER A 340 -0.82 -14.54 35.86
CA SER A 340 -1.57 -13.29 36.04
C SER A 340 -2.05 -13.03 37.48
N GLN A 341 -1.91 -14.02 38.37
CA GLN A 341 -2.11 -13.88 39.82
C GLN A 341 -1.03 -13.05 40.50
N SER A 342 0.17 -12.98 39.92
CA SER A 342 1.28 -12.14 40.40
C SER A 342 1.24 -10.74 39.77
N THR A 343 1.78 -9.73 40.46
CA THR A 343 1.92 -8.36 39.92
C THR A 343 2.65 -8.35 38.57
N GLY A 344 3.78 -9.07 38.47
CA GLY A 344 4.58 -9.13 37.24
C GLY A 344 3.85 -9.83 36.10
N GLY A 345 3.14 -10.93 36.37
CA GLY A 345 2.33 -11.60 35.36
C GLY A 345 1.13 -10.77 34.91
N LEU A 346 0.53 -9.97 35.79
CA LEU A 346 -0.51 -9.02 35.41
C LEU A 346 0.04 -7.87 34.55
N VAL A 347 1.24 -7.34 34.87
CA VAL A 347 1.91 -6.35 34.01
C VAL A 347 2.11 -6.90 32.60
N LEU A 348 2.62 -8.13 32.49
CA LEU A 348 2.82 -8.79 31.20
C LEU A 348 1.49 -8.92 30.42
N LEU A 349 0.42 -9.31 31.10
CA LEU A 349 -0.89 -9.47 30.49
C LEU A 349 -1.49 -8.12 30.03
N LEU A 350 -1.32 -7.05 30.82
CA LEU A 350 -1.75 -5.70 30.45
C LEU A 350 -0.97 -5.18 29.22
N LEU A 351 0.32 -5.49 29.13
CA LEU A 351 1.18 -5.07 28.02
C LEU A 351 1.01 -5.92 26.75
N LEU A 352 0.24 -7.01 26.79
CA LEU A 352 0.04 -7.90 25.65
C LEU A 352 -0.58 -7.19 24.44
N PHE A 353 -1.61 -6.37 24.65
CA PHE A 353 -2.25 -5.61 23.57
C PHE A 353 -1.37 -4.46 23.03
N PRO A 354 -0.74 -3.60 23.84
CA PRO A 354 0.24 -2.64 23.34
C PRO A 354 1.39 -3.27 22.56
N ALA A 355 1.89 -4.44 23.01
CA ALA A 355 2.95 -5.16 22.31
C ALA A 355 2.54 -5.63 20.89
N ALA A 356 1.24 -5.74 20.61
CA ALA A 356 0.73 -6.04 19.26
C ALA A 356 1.15 -4.99 18.23
N ALA A 357 1.37 -3.74 18.64
CA ALA A 357 1.81 -2.70 17.73
C ALA A 357 3.22 -2.97 17.19
N PHE A 358 4.11 -3.57 17.97
CA PHE A 358 5.44 -3.99 17.49
C PHE A 358 5.37 -5.21 16.58
N ILE A 359 4.48 -6.16 16.88
CA ILE A 359 4.22 -7.31 15.99
C ILE A 359 3.68 -6.80 14.65
N LYS A 360 2.75 -5.83 14.70
CA LYS A 360 2.24 -5.14 13.51
C LYS A 360 3.36 -4.45 12.75
N LEU A 361 4.27 -3.75 13.44
CA LEU A 361 5.43 -3.11 12.81
C LEU A 361 6.31 -4.12 12.07
N ILE A 362 6.61 -5.28 12.66
CA ILE A 362 7.37 -6.34 11.99
C ILE A 362 6.70 -6.75 10.68
N PHE A 363 5.38 -6.91 10.69
CA PHE A 363 4.64 -7.24 9.46
C PHE A 363 4.62 -6.08 8.46
N LEU A 364 4.51 -4.83 8.90
CA LEU A 364 4.62 -3.67 8.01
C LEU A 364 6.02 -3.55 7.38
N CYS A 365 7.08 -3.82 8.14
CA CYS A 365 8.43 -3.89 7.60
C CYS A 365 8.57 -5.04 6.59
N GLY A 366 7.97 -6.20 6.86
CA GLY A 366 7.92 -7.31 5.91
C GLY A 366 7.18 -6.96 4.62
N TRP A 367 6.06 -6.24 4.73
CA TRP A 367 5.29 -5.73 3.60
C TRP A 367 6.13 -4.75 2.76
N ALA A 368 6.68 -3.71 3.40
CA ALA A 368 7.48 -2.69 2.73
C ALA A 368 8.73 -3.29 2.09
N LEU A 369 9.45 -4.17 2.80
CA LEU A 369 10.61 -4.87 2.24
C LEU A 369 10.22 -5.72 1.02
N SER A 370 9.14 -6.50 1.10
CA SER A 370 8.69 -7.33 -0.02
C SER A 370 8.33 -6.46 -1.23
N PHE A 371 7.70 -5.31 -0.99
CA PHE A 371 7.39 -4.34 -2.02
C PHE A 371 8.65 -3.75 -2.66
N PHE A 372 9.62 -3.29 -1.86
CA PHE A 372 10.89 -2.74 -2.36
C PHE A 372 11.75 -3.78 -3.09
N LEU A 373 11.73 -5.04 -2.67
CA LEU A 373 12.44 -6.12 -3.35
C LEU A 373 11.92 -6.35 -4.77
N THR A 374 10.63 -6.10 -5.04
CA THR A 374 10.07 -6.12 -6.40
C THR A 374 10.76 -5.07 -7.30
N PHE A 375 11.20 -3.94 -6.74
CA PHE A 375 11.89 -2.87 -7.46
C PHE A 375 13.43 -3.01 -7.50
N LEU A 376 14.02 -4.05 -6.93
CA LEU A 376 15.46 -4.29 -7.12
C LEU A 376 15.79 -4.55 -8.59
N TYR A 377 14.87 -5.18 -9.32
CA TYR A 377 15.03 -5.43 -10.76
C TYR A 377 15.05 -4.14 -11.60
N THR A 378 14.56 -3.02 -11.07
CA THR A 378 14.57 -1.71 -11.75
C THR A 378 15.77 -0.84 -11.36
N GLY A 379 16.71 -1.36 -10.56
CA GLY A 379 17.96 -0.67 -10.22
C GLY A 379 17.95 0.10 -8.89
N THR A 380 16.95 -0.12 -8.03
CA THR A 380 16.88 0.49 -6.70
C THR A 380 18.07 0.05 -5.83
N SER A 381 18.72 0.99 -5.13
CA SER A 381 19.88 0.68 -4.28
C SER A 381 19.44 0.14 -2.91
N VAL A 382 20.24 -0.77 -2.32
CA VAL A 382 19.99 -1.28 -0.96
C VAL A 382 19.98 -0.14 0.07
N GLY A 383 20.81 0.89 -0.12
CA GLY A 383 20.84 2.07 0.75
C GLY A 383 19.53 2.85 0.75
N TYR A 384 18.91 3.02 -0.43
CA TYR A 384 17.59 3.66 -0.55
C TYR A 384 16.50 2.86 0.19
N ILE A 385 16.50 1.53 0.06
CA ILE A 385 15.53 0.65 0.74
C ILE A 385 15.67 0.77 2.26
N VAL A 386 16.91 0.69 2.77
CA VAL A 386 17.18 0.81 4.21
C VAL A 386 16.78 2.19 4.74
N GLY A 387 17.11 3.27 4.01
CA GLY A 387 16.72 4.63 4.39
C GLY A 387 15.20 4.82 4.45
N THR A 388 14.49 4.35 3.43
CA THR A 388 13.02 4.45 3.36
C THR A 388 12.35 3.65 4.47
N LEU A 389 12.77 2.40 4.70
CA LEU A 389 12.27 1.58 5.81
C LEU A 389 12.50 2.24 7.18
N GLY A 390 13.65 2.89 7.36
CA GLY A 390 13.95 3.66 8.57
C GLY A 390 12.94 4.79 8.79
N ASN A 391 12.65 5.58 7.75
CA ASN A 391 11.67 6.66 7.80
C ASN A 391 10.25 6.14 8.07
N ASP A 392 9.85 5.03 7.45
CA ASP A 392 8.54 4.40 7.66
C ASP A 392 8.38 3.91 9.11
N ILE A 393 9.43 3.33 9.70
CA ILE A 393 9.44 2.91 11.10
C ILE A 393 9.24 4.12 12.02
N VAL A 394 9.97 5.22 11.79
CA VAL A 394 9.82 6.45 12.58
C VAL A 394 8.38 6.93 12.48
N TYR A 395 7.88 7.17 11.28
CA TYR A 395 6.51 7.65 11.04
C TYR A 395 5.45 6.77 11.73
N PHE A 396 5.62 5.44 11.69
CA PHE A 396 4.73 4.52 12.39
C PHE A 396 4.76 4.74 13.91
N LEU A 397 5.95 4.87 14.50
CA LEU A 397 6.09 5.12 15.94
C LEU A 397 5.48 6.48 16.33
N GLU A 398 5.61 7.51 15.51
CA GLU A 398 4.97 8.82 15.73
C GLU A 398 3.45 8.69 15.73
N ALA A 399 2.89 8.02 14.72
CA ALA A 399 1.46 7.81 14.57
C ALA A 399 0.86 6.97 15.72
N LEU A 400 1.67 6.16 16.41
CA LEU A 400 1.23 5.38 17.57
C LEU A 400 1.08 6.21 18.85
N VAL A 401 1.81 7.31 19.01
CA VAL A 401 1.87 8.07 20.27
C VAL A 401 0.48 8.46 20.80
N PRO A 402 -0.44 9.04 19.99
CA PRO A 402 -1.76 9.40 20.50
C PRO A 402 -2.55 8.19 21.00
N VAL A 403 -2.52 7.09 20.25
CA VAL A 403 -3.25 5.86 20.61
C VAL A 403 -2.69 5.27 21.91
N TRP A 404 -1.37 5.25 22.05
CA TRP A 404 -0.70 4.73 23.24
C TRP A 404 -0.93 5.59 24.48
N LEU A 405 -0.99 6.92 24.35
CA LEU A 405 -1.39 7.80 25.44
C LEU A 405 -2.82 7.49 25.92
N VAL A 406 -3.76 7.25 25.00
CA VAL A 406 -5.12 6.83 25.38
C VAL A 406 -5.11 5.46 26.06
N MET A 407 -4.31 4.50 25.58
CA MET A 407 -4.13 3.20 26.27
C MET A 407 -3.58 3.38 27.69
N ALA A 408 -2.57 4.24 27.88
CA ALA A 408 -1.96 4.51 29.17
C ALA A 408 -2.97 5.10 30.17
N VAL A 409 -3.78 6.08 29.72
CA VAL A 409 -4.87 6.66 30.50
C VAL A 409 -5.93 5.60 30.84
N LEU A 410 -6.34 4.80 29.85
CA LEU A 410 -7.31 3.72 30.07
C LEU A 410 -6.82 2.71 31.10
N MET A 411 -5.55 2.26 31.02
CA MET A 411 -4.95 1.36 32.01
C MET A 411 -4.92 1.96 33.40
N ALA A 412 -4.55 3.23 33.54
CA ALA A 412 -4.47 3.91 34.84
C ALA A 412 -5.85 4.03 35.51
N LEU A 413 -6.89 4.26 34.71
CA LEU A 413 -8.27 4.43 35.19
C LEU A 413 -9.04 3.11 35.27
N TRP A 414 -8.58 2.04 34.62
CA TRP A 414 -9.31 0.78 34.50
C TRP A 414 -9.78 0.17 35.83
N PRO A 415 -8.98 0.14 36.91
CA PRO A 415 -9.41 -0.39 38.20
C PRO A 415 -10.70 0.26 38.75
N VAL A 416 -10.95 1.51 38.36
CA VAL A 416 -12.16 2.26 38.73
C VAL A 416 -13.25 2.13 37.67
N LEU A 417 -12.89 2.10 36.39
CA LEU A 417 -13.83 2.06 35.26
C LEU A 417 -14.51 0.70 35.08
N THR A 418 -13.82 -0.41 35.40
CA THR A 418 -14.34 -1.78 35.19
C THR A 418 -15.72 -2.02 35.80
N ARG A 419 -16.00 -1.50 37.01
CA ARG A 419 -17.32 -1.63 37.66
C ARG A 419 -18.45 -0.98 36.86
N TYR A 420 -18.15 0.13 36.19
CA TYR A 420 -19.12 0.87 35.38
C TYR A 420 -19.28 0.20 34.03
N TRP A 421 -18.17 -0.27 33.45
CA TRP A 421 -18.18 -1.03 32.22
C TRP A 421 -19.06 -2.28 32.32
N GLU A 422 -18.86 -3.11 33.34
CA GLU A 422 -19.66 -4.32 33.52
C GLU A 422 -21.14 -4.00 33.74
N ARG A 423 -21.45 -2.93 34.50
CA ARG A 423 -22.84 -2.50 34.74
C ARG A 423 -23.60 -2.19 33.44
N ILE A 424 -22.91 -1.78 32.37
CA ILE A 424 -23.54 -1.54 31.06
C ILE A 424 -24.18 -2.84 30.53
N PHE A 425 -23.57 -3.99 30.77
CA PHE A 425 -23.99 -5.29 30.23
C PHE A 425 -24.75 -6.15 31.23
N THR A 426 -24.34 -6.15 32.51
CA THR A 426 -24.89 -7.01 33.57
C THR A 426 -26.05 -6.39 34.33
N HIS A 427 -26.25 -5.08 34.23
CA HIS A 427 -27.12 -4.28 35.09
C HIS A 427 -26.75 -4.29 36.59
N THR A 428 -25.73 -5.04 36.99
CA THR A 428 -25.23 -5.14 38.36
C THR A 428 -23.79 -4.63 38.42
N ALA A 429 -23.50 -3.74 39.36
CA ALA A 429 -22.13 -3.28 39.56
C ALA A 429 -21.34 -4.36 40.31
N SER A 430 -20.20 -4.76 39.76
CA SER A 430 -19.27 -5.67 40.44
C SER A 430 -18.47 -4.96 41.51
N ARG A 431 -17.92 -5.74 42.46
CA ARG A 431 -17.02 -5.18 43.47
C ARG A 431 -15.77 -4.59 42.81
N PRO A 432 -15.21 -3.50 43.37
CA PRO A 432 -13.95 -2.95 42.88
C PRO A 432 -12.88 -4.04 42.91
N VAL A 433 -12.06 -4.10 41.86
CA VAL A 433 -10.96 -5.06 41.80
C VAL A 433 -10.03 -4.78 42.99
N GLN A 434 -9.80 -5.75 43.87
CA GLN A 434 -8.61 -5.77 44.72
C GLN A 434 -7.37 -6.13 43.89
N ALA A 435 -7.28 -5.64 42.65
CA ALA A 435 -6.10 -5.87 41.84
C ALA A 435 -4.96 -5.03 42.36
N SER A 436 -3.74 -5.51 42.15
CA SER A 436 -2.54 -4.75 42.47
C SER A 436 -2.54 -3.48 41.61
N TYR A 437 -3.00 -2.36 42.15
CA TYR A 437 -2.95 -1.05 41.50
C TYR A 437 -1.53 -0.74 40.98
N ARG A 438 -0.52 -1.27 41.68
CA ARG A 438 0.89 -1.32 41.26
C ARG A 438 1.10 -1.84 39.84
N ALA A 439 0.44 -2.94 39.44
CA ALA A 439 0.58 -3.49 38.10
C ALA A 439 0.07 -2.52 37.02
N TYR A 440 -1.09 -1.89 37.24
CA TYR A 440 -1.63 -0.89 36.31
C TYR A 440 -0.70 0.31 36.19
N LEU A 441 -0.23 0.85 37.32
CA LEU A 441 0.74 1.96 37.30
C LEU A 441 2.06 1.58 36.61
N SER A 442 2.59 0.38 36.86
CA SER A 442 3.79 -0.12 36.18
C SER A 442 3.58 -0.23 34.66
N SER A 443 2.45 -0.79 34.21
CA SER A 443 2.13 -0.90 32.78
C SER A 443 1.91 0.46 32.13
N THR A 444 1.18 1.37 32.79
CA THR A 444 1.00 2.76 32.34
C THR A 444 2.34 3.49 32.24
N GLY A 445 3.21 3.36 33.25
CA GLY A 445 4.53 3.97 33.26
C GLY A 445 5.40 3.46 32.10
N PHE A 446 5.38 2.15 31.85
CA PHE A 446 6.09 1.54 30.72
C PHE A 446 5.64 2.10 29.36
N ILE A 447 4.33 2.16 29.11
CA ILE A 447 3.78 2.73 27.86
C ILE A 447 4.14 4.21 27.73
N THR A 448 4.05 4.97 28.83
CA THR A 448 4.37 6.40 28.85
C THR A 448 5.83 6.65 28.51
N VAL A 449 6.76 5.84 29.05
CA VAL A 449 8.19 5.93 28.73
C VAL A 449 8.42 5.68 27.24
N ILE A 450 7.76 4.68 26.65
CA ILE A 450 7.88 4.42 25.20
C ILE A 450 7.33 5.59 24.38
N CYS A 451 6.19 6.19 24.77
CA CYS A 451 5.68 7.40 24.10
C CYS A 451 6.67 8.56 24.18
N ILE A 452 7.31 8.77 25.33
CA ILE A 452 8.33 9.82 25.51
C ILE A 452 9.53 9.53 24.62
N VAL A 453 10.02 8.30 24.58
CA VAL A 453 11.12 7.92 23.68
C VAL A 453 10.74 8.17 22.23
N GLY A 454 9.54 7.76 21.81
CA GLY A 454 9.01 8.03 20.47
C GLY A 454 9.01 9.53 20.16
N LEU A 455 8.46 10.36 21.05
CA LEU A 455 8.41 11.81 20.91
C LEU A 455 9.80 12.47 20.92
N VAL A 456 10.75 11.97 21.71
CA VAL A 456 12.13 12.48 21.70
C VAL A 456 12.80 12.14 20.37
N LEU A 457 12.56 10.93 19.82
CA LEU A 457 13.09 10.55 18.50
C LEU A 457 12.55 11.45 17.38
N THR A 458 11.33 11.98 17.49
CA THR A 458 10.76 12.92 16.49
C THR A 458 11.37 14.31 16.56
N LEU A 459 11.86 14.71 17.74
CA LEU A 459 12.49 16.00 17.99
C LEU A 459 13.98 16.02 17.62
N LEU A 460 14.60 14.84 17.46
CA LEU A 460 15.96 14.76 16.92
C LEU A 460 15.93 15.24 15.46
N PRO A 461 16.93 16.04 15.04
CA PRO A 461 17.05 16.42 13.64
C PRO A 461 17.05 15.13 12.82
N GLN A 462 16.16 15.02 11.83
CA GLN A 462 16.28 13.94 10.87
C GLN A 462 17.71 14.01 10.31
N PRO A 463 18.41 12.87 10.21
CA PRO A 463 19.70 12.88 9.52
C PRO A 463 19.45 13.55 8.17
N ALA A 464 20.19 14.64 7.91
CA ALA A 464 20.13 15.31 6.63
C ALA A 464 20.15 14.21 5.56
N GLU A 465 19.21 14.23 4.62
CA GLU A 465 19.29 13.35 3.46
C GLU A 465 20.75 13.35 3.03
N PRO A 466 21.40 12.18 2.88
CA PRO A 466 22.81 12.16 2.54
C PRO A 466 22.98 12.89 1.22
N SER A 467 23.37 14.17 1.30
CA SER A 467 23.72 15.03 0.18
C SER A 467 24.94 14.49 -0.58
N ASP A 468 25.54 13.41 -0.06
CA ASP A 468 26.81 12.84 -0.49
C ASP A 468 26.74 11.39 -0.99
N PHE A 469 25.56 10.78 -1.16
CA PHE A 469 25.49 9.53 -1.94
C PHE A 469 25.35 9.81 -3.45
N LYS A 470 26.23 10.68 -3.94
CA LYS A 470 26.71 10.61 -5.33
C LYS A 470 27.62 9.38 -5.37
N PRO A 471 27.31 8.30 -6.11
CA PRO A 471 28.28 7.24 -6.33
C PRO A 471 29.51 7.90 -6.96
N THR A 472 30.57 8.08 -6.17
CA THR A 472 31.82 8.65 -6.64
C THR A 472 32.51 7.55 -7.43
N ILE A 473 32.11 7.40 -8.68
CA ILE A 473 33.01 6.89 -9.70
C ILE A 473 33.97 8.05 -9.97
N PRO A 474 35.29 7.89 -9.80
CA PRO A 474 36.23 8.95 -10.13
C PRO A 474 36.16 9.20 -11.64
N HIS A 475 35.37 10.19 -12.05
CA HIS A 475 35.36 10.70 -13.41
C HIS A 475 36.22 11.95 -13.43
N ASN A 476 37.42 11.81 -14.00
CA ASN A 476 38.22 12.95 -14.39
C ASN A 476 37.37 13.82 -15.33
N THR A 477 37.18 15.08 -14.95
CA THR A 477 36.53 16.12 -15.74
C THR A 477 37.34 16.35 -17.03
N ALA A 478 37.03 15.58 -18.07
CA ALA A 478 37.47 15.87 -19.42
C ALA A 478 36.26 16.43 -20.18
N ASN A 479 36.39 17.67 -20.66
CA ASN A 479 35.41 18.39 -21.48
C ASN A 479 34.81 17.50 -22.57
N THR A 480 33.56 17.08 -22.41
CA THR A 480 32.74 16.55 -23.50
C THR A 480 32.24 17.70 -24.36
N ALA A 481 32.30 17.51 -25.68
CA ALA A 481 31.90 18.52 -26.66
C ALA A 481 30.40 18.78 -26.60
N ASN A 482 30.02 19.94 -26.06
CA ASN A 482 28.69 20.53 -26.29
C ASN A 482 28.62 21.01 -27.74
N GLY A 483 27.90 20.29 -28.60
CA GLY A 483 27.76 20.64 -30.01
C GLY A 483 26.65 19.87 -30.69
N HIS A 484 26.04 20.50 -31.70
CA HIS A 484 25.17 19.84 -32.67
C HIS A 484 26.05 19.23 -33.76
N PHE A 485 25.92 17.92 -33.98
CA PHE A 485 26.67 17.14 -34.95
C PHE A 485 25.79 16.75 -36.15
N LYS A 486 26.40 16.44 -37.29
CA LYS A 486 25.69 16.00 -38.49
C LYS A 486 25.83 14.50 -38.70
N ILE A 487 24.95 13.94 -39.53
CA ILE A 487 25.07 12.56 -40.01
C ILE A 487 26.45 12.37 -40.66
N GLY A 488 27.16 11.30 -40.28
CA GLY A 488 28.52 10.99 -40.72
C GLY A 488 29.62 11.48 -39.77
N ASP A 489 29.33 12.37 -38.81
CA ASP A 489 30.32 12.84 -37.85
C ASP A 489 30.71 11.73 -36.86
N ASN A 490 32.02 11.53 -36.69
CA ASN A 490 32.57 10.64 -35.67
C ASN A 490 32.72 11.41 -34.36
N VAL A 491 31.78 11.23 -33.43
CA VAL A 491 31.74 12.01 -32.19
C VAL A 491 32.29 11.19 -31.03
N THR A 492 33.32 11.72 -30.36
CA THR A 492 33.87 11.15 -29.13
C THR A 492 33.20 11.78 -27.92
N ILE A 493 32.62 10.94 -27.07
CA ILE A 493 31.85 11.35 -25.89
C ILE A 493 32.60 10.85 -24.64
N GLY A 494 33.35 11.77 -24.06
CA GLY A 494 34.24 11.52 -22.93
C GLY A 494 35.29 10.48 -23.31
N ASN A 495 35.62 9.61 -22.35
CA ASN A 495 36.48 8.45 -22.57
C ASN A 495 35.67 7.15 -22.69
N LEU A 496 34.38 7.24 -23.02
CA LEU A 496 33.45 6.11 -22.96
C LEU A 496 33.04 5.63 -24.34
N TRP A 497 32.53 6.53 -25.18
CA TRP A 497 31.94 6.16 -26.47
C TRP A 497 32.52 6.97 -27.63
N LYS A 498 32.66 6.31 -28.77
CA LYS A 498 32.77 6.96 -30.07
C LYS A 498 31.54 6.57 -30.89
N ILE A 499 30.71 7.54 -31.25
CA ILE A 499 29.42 7.32 -31.90
C ILE A 499 29.38 8.01 -33.26
N THR A 500 28.83 7.31 -34.24
CA THR A 500 28.61 7.82 -35.60
C THR A 500 27.18 7.48 -36.00
N VAL A 501 26.39 8.48 -36.37
CA VAL A 501 25.13 8.28 -37.09
C VAL A 501 25.46 8.06 -38.55
N THR A 502 25.25 6.86 -39.07
CA THR A 502 25.73 6.45 -40.41
C THR A 502 24.74 6.74 -41.51
N SER A 503 23.45 6.50 -41.27
CA SER A 503 22.38 6.87 -42.21
C SER A 503 21.04 7.04 -41.49
N VAL A 504 20.12 7.70 -42.18
CA VAL A 504 18.73 7.90 -41.73
C VAL A 504 17.81 7.62 -42.90
N GLU A 505 16.81 6.78 -42.69
CA GLU A 505 15.87 6.35 -43.72
C GLU A 505 14.44 6.35 -43.19
N ALA A 506 13.51 6.81 -44.02
CA ALA A 506 12.08 6.79 -43.74
C ALA A 506 11.40 5.65 -44.51
N HIS A 507 10.59 4.85 -43.82
CA HIS A 507 9.94 3.66 -44.38
C HIS A 507 8.45 3.64 -44.05
N SER A 508 7.59 3.43 -45.05
CA SER A 508 6.15 3.24 -44.83
C SER A 508 5.82 1.87 -44.18
N LYS A 509 6.77 0.92 -44.26
CA LYS A 509 6.71 -0.39 -43.60
C LYS A 509 8.08 -0.75 -43.04
N ASN A 510 8.13 -1.27 -41.83
CA ASN A 510 9.37 -1.80 -41.26
C ASN A 510 9.07 -3.04 -40.41
N LEU A 511 9.94 -4.06 -40.45
CA LEU A 511 9.81 -5.32 -39.68
C LEU A 511 8.41 -5.98 -39.78
N GLY A 512 7.78 -5.95 -40.96
CA GLY A 512 6.45 -6.52 -41.19
C GLY A 512 5.27 -5.68 -40.67
N MET A 513 5.54 -4.53 -40.03
CA MET A 513 4.52 -3.59 -39.56
C MET A 513 4.29 -2.47 -40.59
N GLN A 514 3.04 -2.04 -40.72
CA GLN A 514 2.62 -0.89 -41.51
C GLN A 514 2.44 0.33 -40.59
N ALA A 515 2.95 1.49 -40.96
CA ALA A 515 2.70 2.73 -40.22
C ALA A 515 1.24 3.19 -40.40
N SER A 516 0.71 3.94 -39.43
CA SER A 516 -0.64 4.51 -39.54
C SER A 516 -0.70 5.51 -40.70
N ALA A 517 -1.90 5.77 -41.25
CA ALA A 517 -2.04 6.73 -42.34
C ALA A 517 -1.46 8.11 -41.94
N GLY A 518 -0.67 8.70 -42.82
CA GLY A 518 0.04 9.97 -42.57
C GLY A 518 1.31 9.86 -41.72
N HIS A 519 1.72 8.64 -41.33
CA HIS A 519 2.91 8.39 -40.54
C HIS A 519 3.86 7.39 -41.21
N GLU A 520 5.11 7.37 -40.76
CA GLU A 520 6.18 6.49 -41.22
C GLU A 520 7.06 5.97 -40.08
N PHE A 521 7.92 5.01 -40.39
CA PHE A 521 9.02 4.57 -39.52
C PHE A 521 10.26 5.36 -39.86
N LEU A 522 10.93 5.90 -38.85
CA LEU A 522 12.26 6.49 -39.01
C LEU A 522 13.32 5.51 -38.51
N VAL A 523 14.21 5.10 -39.38
CA VAL A 523 15.29 4.15 -39.11
C VAL A 523 16.61 4.91 -39.14
N ILE A 524 17.28 5.02 -37.99
CA ILE A 524 18.55 5.71 -37.81
C ILE A 524 19.63 4.67 -37.56
N ASN A 525 20.54 4.47 -38.51
CA ASN A 525 21.65 3.56 -38.34
C ASN A 525 22.77 4.22 -37.54
N VAL A 526 23.24 3.54 -36.50
CA VAL A 526 24.30 4.03 -35.62
C VAL A 526 25.43 3.02 -35.50
N SER A 527 26.65 3.54 -35.34
CA SER A 527 27.85 2.77 -34.99
C SER A 527 28.41 3.31 -33.69
N LEU A 528 28.55 2.45 -32.68
CA LEU A 528 29.05 2.79 -31.36
C LEU A 528 30.28 1.95 -31.03
N THR A 529 31.41 2.59 -30.76
CA THR A 529 32.62 1.93 -30.26
C THR A 529 32.82 2.28 -28.79
N ASN A 530 32.95 1.28 -27.93
CA ASN A 530 33.37 1.51 -26.54
C ASN A 530 34.87 1.81 -26.54
N ILE A 531 35.25 3.05 -26.23
CA ILE A 531 36.65 3.51 -26.18
C ILE A 531 37.21 3.57 -24.76
N SER A 532 36.43 3.13 -23.77
CA SER A 532 36.89 3.03 -22.39
C SER A 532 37.79 1.83 -22.16
N THR A 533 38.41 1.76 -20.99
CA THR A 533 39.23 0.62 -20.56
C THR A 533 38.41 -0.51 -19.94
N GLN A 534 37.08 -0.38 -19.84
CA GLN A 534 36.20 -1.36 -19.19
C GLN A 534 35.01 -1.72 -20.09
N THR A 535 34.32 -2.82 -19.80
CA THR A 535 33.05 -3.15 -20.47
C THR A 535 31.98 -2.12 -20.09
N SER A 536 31.28 -1.58 -21.09
CA SER A 536 30.17 -0.64 -20.92
C SER A 536 28.85 -1.28 -21.33
N THR A 537 27.74 -0.91 -20.67
CA THR A 537 26.40 -1.40 -21.02
C THR A 537 25.68 -0.37 -21.88
N LEU A 538 25.12 -0.82 -23.00
CA LEU A 538 24.30 -0.08 -23.94
C LEU A 538 22.83 -0.46 -23.76
N MET A 539 21.98 0.53 -23.48
CA MET A 539 20.52 0.40 -23.46
C MET A 539 19.90 1.51 -24.32
N THR A 540 19.15 1.15 -25.35
CA THR A 540 18.71 2.13 -26.36
C THR A 540 17.71 3.16 -25.85
N SER A 541 16.62 2.70 -25.27
CA SER A 541 15.51 3.56 -24.84
C SER A 541 15.89 4.62 -23.79
N PRO A 542 16.74 4.34 -22.78
CA PRO A 542 17.14 5.36 -21.82
C PRO A 542 18.32 6.24 -22.27
N GLN A 543 19.10 5.82 -23.28
CA GLN A 543 20.29 6.57 -23.73
C GLN A 543 20.06 7.39 -24.98
N PHE A 544 19.15 6.97 -25.88
CA PHE A 544 18.82 7.69 -27.10
C PHE A 544 17.44 8.32 -27.00
N THR A 545 17.32 9.59 -27.36
CA THR A 545 16.02 10.27 -27.47
C THR A 545 15.96 11.04 -28.77
N LEU A 546 14.94 10.77 -29.58
CA LEU A 546 14.65 11.52 -30.81
C LEU A 546 13.60 12.58 -30.51
N THR A 547 13.85 13.82 -30.93
CA THR A 547 12.88 14.92 -30.80
C THR A 547 12.73 15.69 -32.10
N ASP A 548 11.55 16.25 -32.39
CA ASP A 548 11.37 17.20 -33.50
C ASP A 548 11.68 18.66 -33.10
N LEU A 549 11.54 19.60 -34.03
CA LEU A 549 11.69 21.04 -33.78
C LEU A 549 10.66 21.62 -32.80
N GLN A 550 9.58 20.89 -32.53
CA GLN A 550 8.55 21.23 -31.56
C GLN A 550 8.83 20.58 -30.19
N ASN A 551 10.00 19.94 -30.02
CA ASN A 551 10.41 19.17 -28.84
C ASN A 551 9.50 17.97 -28.53
N VAL A 552 8.73 17.47 -29.50
CA VAL A 552 7.96 16.22 -29.36
C VAL A 552 8.96 15.07 -29.36
N SER A 553 8.98 14.29 -28.29
CA SER A 553 9.85 13.11 -28.17
C SER A 553 9.20 11.87 -28.76
N TYR A 554 9.98 11.09 -29.50
CA TYR A 554 9.57 9.82 -30.09
C TYR A 554 10.31 8.67 -29.41
N HIS A 555 9.58 7.58 -29.15
CA HIS A 555 10.12 6.38 -28.51
C HIS A 555 10.59 5.35 -29.54
N ASP A 556 11.70 4.67 -29.22
CA ASP A 556 12.26 3.62 -30.05
C ASP A 556 11.48 2.30 -29.91
N THR A 557 11.45 1.49 -30.98
CA THR A 557 10.76 0.21 -31.04
C THR A 557 11.71 -0.99 -31.24
N LEU A 558 12.93 -0.94 -30.68
CA LEU A 558 14.01 -1.96 -30.70
C LEU A 558 15.12 -1.78 -31.77
N ILE A 559 16.35 -2.18 -31.38
CA ILE A 559 17.42 -2.60 -32.31
C ILE A 559 17.20 -4.08 -32.64
N THR A 560 16.98 -4.41 -33.91
CA THR A 560 17.27 -5.75 -34.42
C THR A 560 18.76 -5.83 -34.76
N VAL A 561 19.55 -6.52 -33.94
CA VAL A 561 20.94 -6.90 -34.29
C VAL A 561 20.85 -8.23 -35.05
N PRO A 562 21.17 -8.31 -36.35
CA PRO A 562 21.47 -9.58 -36.99
C PRO A 562 22.84 -10.09 -36.48
N PRO A 563 23.06 -11.41 -36.31
CA PRO A 563 24.26 -11.96 -35.64
C PRO A 563 25.51 -11.97 -36.58
N PRO A 564 26.78 -12.08 -36.10
CA PRO A 564 27.40 -11.84 -34.77
C PRO A 564 28.80 -11.07 -34.90
N PRO A 565 29.72 -10.95 -33.89
CA PRO A 565 30.15 -11.92 -32.87
C PRO A 565 29.68 -11.56 -31.44
N ALA A 566 29.22 -12.59 -30.71
CA ALA A 566 29.32 -12.90 -29.27
C ALA A 566 29.19 -11.81 -28.17
N VAL A 567 28.99 -10.54 -28.50
CA VAL A 567 29.33 -9.44 -27.58
C VAL A 567 28.09 -8.82 -26.93
N ALA A 568 26.98 -8.67 -27.65
CA ALA A 568 25.80 -7.94 -27.18
C ALA A 568 24.67 -8.80 -26.57
N GLN A 569 24.94 -10.03 -26.10
CA GLN A 569 23.97 -10.73 -25.25
C GLN A 569 23.88 -9.98 -23.92
N ASN A 570 22.78 -9.26 -23.69
CA ASN A 570 22.50 -8.38 -22.53
C ASN A 570 23.02 -6.93 -22.60
N GLY A 571 23.33 -6.41 -23.79
CA GLY A 571 23.71 -4.99 -23.96
C GLY A 571 25.12 -4.64 -23.51
N ASN A 572 25.95 -5.61 -23.11
CA ASN A 572 27.35 -5.35 -22.77
C ASN A 572 28.22 -5.15 -24.01
N VAL A 573 29.13 -4.19 -23.95
CA VAL A 573 30.09 -3.86 -25.02
C VAL A 573 31.48 -3.77 -24.38
N PRO A 574 32.38 -4.76 -24.58
CA PRO A 574 33.75 -4.76 -24.10
C PRO A 574 34.54 -3.55 -24.58
N ALA A 575 35.59 -3.20 -23.84
CA ALA A 575 36.56 -2.19 -24.24
C ALA A 575 37.09 -2.46 -25.65
N GLY A 576 37.05 -1.45 -26.52
CA GLY A 576 37.47 -1.50 -27.92
C GLY A 576 36.46 -2.13 -28.89
N ALA A 577 35.37 -2.74 -28.41
CA ALA A 577 34.37 -3.37 -29.28
C ALA A 577 33.46 -2.31 -29.94
N THR A 578 33.03 -2.61 -31.17
CA THR A 578 32.06 -1.79 -31.92
C THR A 578 30.75 -2.55 -32.10
N VAL A 579 29.64 -1.86 -31.86
CA VAL A 579 28.27 -2.33 -32.13
C VAL A 579 27.67 -1.45 -33.21
N GLN A 580 27.00 -2.06 -34.19
CA GLN A 580 26.28 -1.36 -35.25
C GLN A 580 24.85 -1.87 -35.31
N GLY A 581 23.89 -0.96 -35.50
CA GLY A 581 22.49 -1.36 -35.64
C GLY A 581 21.53 -0.18 -35.85
N PRO A 582 20.29 -0.47 -36.30
CA PRO A 582 19.26 0.53 -36.50
C PRO A 582 18.54 0.90 -35.19
N LEU A 583 18.35 2.20 -34.94
CA LEU A 583 17.35 2.74 -34.01
C LEU A 583 16.07 3.00 -34.80
N THR A 584 14.99 2.27 -34.51
CA THR A 584 13.71 2.43 -35.21
C THR A 584 12.74 3.22 -34.34
N TYR A 585 12.17 4.29 -34.88
CA TYR A 585 11.09 5.07 -34.26
C TYR A 585 9.81 4.90 -35.08
N LYS A 586 8.69 4.66 -34.39
CA LYS A 586 7.38 4.38 -35.00
C LYS A 586 6.45 5.58 -34.89
N GLU A 587 5.51 5.69 -35.84
CA GLU A 587 4.49 6.75 -35.90
C GLU A 587 5.09 8.15 -35.99
N ILE A 588 6.06 8.36 -36.87
CA ILE A 588 6.59 9.69 -37.18
C ILE A 588 5.68 10.34 -38.23
N PRO A 589 5.10 11.54 -37.98
CA PRO A 589 4.29 12.21 -38.99
C PRO A 589 5.12 12.55 -40.22
N MET A 590 4.62 12.22 -41.42
CA MET A 590 5.32 12.49 -42.69
C MET A 590 5.56 14.00 -42.95
N SER A 591 4.87 14.87 -42.22
CA SER A 591 5.05 16.32 -42.26
C SER A 591 6.30 16.82 -41.54
N VAL A 592 6.97 15.98 -40.74
CA VAL A 592 8.15 16.34 -39.96
C VAL A 592 9.39 15.76 -40.64
N SER A 593 10.31 16.64 -41.05
CA SER A 593 11.55 16.24 -41.75
C SER A 593 12.82 16.62 -41.00
N GLN A 594 12.71 17.27 -39.84
CA GLN A 594 13.83 17.74 -39.04
C GLN A 594 13.70 17.23 -37.60
N PHE A 595 14.74 16.57 -37.14
CA PHE A 595 14.82 15.94 -35.83
C PHE A 595 16.17 16.22 -35.16
N THR A 596 16.23 16.08 -33.86
CA THR A 596 17.47 15.95 -33.11
C THR A 596 17.52 14.61 -32.40
N LEU A 597 18.60 13.86 -32.63
CA LEU A 597 18.90 12.64 -31.88
C LEU A 597 19.85 13.01 -30.76
N SER A 598 19.48 12.72 -29.52
CA SER A 598 20.32 12.95 -28.36
C SER A 598 20.84 11.63 -27.79
N PHE A 599 22.09 11.62 -27.33
CA PHE A 599 22.71 10.50 -26.63
C PHE A 599 23.19 10.91 -25.23
N LYS A 600 22.93 10.05 -24.25
CA LYS A 600 23.27 10.24 -22.83
C LYS A 600 24.22 9.14 -22.35
N THR A 601 25.38 9.54 -21.82
CA THR A 601 26.41 8.63 -21.28
C THR A 601 26.00 8.01 -19.96
N ASP A 602 25.47 8.81 -19.02
CA ASP A 602 24.92 8.35 -17.74
C ASP A 602 23.41 8.58 -17.70
N TRP A 603 22.65 7.55 -18.08
CA TRP A 603 21.19 7.60 -18.00
C TRP A 603 20.64 7.49 -16.57
N LYS A 604 21.48 7.09 -15.59
CA LYS A 604 21.07 6.91 -14.19
C LYS A 604 21.19 8.20 -13.38
N ASN A 605 22.18 9.04 -13.69
CA ASN A 605 22.35 10.37 -13.09
C ASN A 605 22.32 11.44 -14.19
N TYR A 606 21.11 11.91 -14.53
CA TYR A 606 20.91 12.85 -15.62
C TYR A 606 21.58 14.21 -15.34
N ASP A 607 22.58 14.55 -16.16
CA ASP A 607 23.17 15.87 -16.25
C ASP A 607 22.86 16.46 -17.64
N PRO A 608 22.01 17.51 -17.75
CA PRO A 608 21.68 18.12 -19.03
C PRO A 608 22.90 18.74 -19.74
N SER A 609 24.02 18.95 -19.05
CA SER A 609 25.27 19.42 -19.64
C SER A 609 26.11 18.31 -20.28
N GLN A 610 25.66 17.04 -20.23
CA GLN A 610 26.35 15.87 -20.78
C GLN A 610 25.53 15.14 -21.84
N VAL A 611 24.90 15.91 -22.73
CA VAL A 611 24.11 15.37 -23.84
C VAL A 611 24.79 15.69 -25.16
N THR A 612 25.01 14.66 -25.98
CA THR A 612 25.51 14.81 -27.34
C THR A 612 24.34 14.79 -28.31
N VAL A 613 24.27 15.75 -29.24
CA VAL A 613 23.11 15.93 -30.12
C VAL A 613 23.51 15.86 -31.59
N TRP A 614 22.76 15.11 -32.40
CA TRP A 614 22.86 15.11 -33.86
C TRP A 614 21.63 15.74 -34.48
N ASP A 615 21.84 16.68 -35.40
CA ASP A 615 20.80 17.23 -36.25
C ASP A 615 20.53 16.26 -37.40
N ILE A 616 19.31 15.77 -37.47
CA ILE A 616 18.85 14.80 -38.46
C ILE A 616 17.86 15.49 -39.39
N THR A 617 18.16 15.46 -40.69
CA THR A 617 17.21 15.89 -41.73
C THR A 617 16.90 14.70 -42.61
N VAL A 618 15.61 14.39 -42.73
CA VAL A 618 15.10 13.36 -43.63
C VAL A 618 14.84 14.01 -44.99
N PRO A 619 15.43 13.51 -46.09
CA PRO A 619 15.12 14.01 -47.41
C PRO A 619 13.64 13.79 -47.70
N SER A 620 12.87 14.87 -47.85
CA SER A 620 11.51 14.78 -48.38
C SER A 620 11.58 14.33 -49.84
N ASN A 621 10.77 13.34 -50.21
CA ASN A 621 10.62 12.92 -51.61
C ASN A 621 9.83 13.92 -52.47
N ASP A 622 9.45 15.09 -51.93
CA ASP A 622 8.77 16.13 -52.71
C ASP A 622 9.77 17.15 -53.29
N THR A 623 9.99 17.03 -54.59
CA THR A 623 10.70 18.01 -55.41
C THR A 623 9.82 19.25 -55.61
N ALA A 624 10.06 20.32 -54.85
CA ALA A 624 9.58 21.66 -55.21
C ALA A 624 10.57 22.74 -54.75
N THR A 625 11.18 23.38 -55.75
CA THR A 625 12.18 24.45 -55.69
C THR A 625 11.68 25.69 -54.93
N ALA A 626 12.47 26.20 -53.97
CA ALA A 626 12.26 27.53 -53.38
C ALA A 626 13.54 28.36 -53.39
N THR A 627 13.41 29.55 -53.97
CA THR A 627 14.42 30.57 -54.28
C THR A 627 14.92 31.29 -53.01
N SER A 628 16.22 31.62 -52.98
CA SER A 628 16.87 32.40 -51.91
C SER A 628 16.45 33.88 -51.92
N VAL A 629 16.21 34.44 -50.72
CA VAL A 629 15.94 35.87 -50.48
C VAL A 629 16.94 36.39 -49.42
N PRO A 630 17.45 37.64 -49.54
CA PRO A 630 18.74 38.01 -48.96
C PRO A 630 18.67 38.48 -47.49
N THR A 631 19.85 38.45 -46.87
CA THR A 631 20.19 38.87 -45.51
C THR A 631 19.79 40.33 -45.20
N PRO A 632 19.04 40.60 -44.11
CA PRO A 632 18.83 41.96 -43.61
C PRO A 632 19.87 42.36 -42.55
N THR A 633 20.32 43.61 -42.70
CA THR A 633 21.16 44.42 -41.83
C THR A 633 20.58 44.58 -40.41
N ALA A 634 21.45 44.60 -39.40
CA ALA A 634 21.13 44.70 -37.97
C ALA A 634 20.23 45.92 -37.65
N SER A 635 19.01 45.63 -37.19
CA SER A 635 18.07 46.60 -36.62
C SER A 635 18.25 46.66 -35.11
N ALA A 636 18.10 47.84 -34.50
CA ALA A 636 18.15 48.03 -33.06
C ALA A 636 17.22 47.04 -32.34
N ASN A 637 17.73 46.32 -31.34
CA ASN A 637 17.01 45.29 -30.58
C ASN A 637 15.82 45.89 -29.82
N ASN A 638 14.68 46.02 -30.49
CA ASN A 638 13.40 46.37 -29.88
C ASN A 638 12.73 45.10 -29.36
N TYR A 639 13.05 44.72 -28.13
CA TYR A 639 12.33 43.66 -27.42
C TYR A 639 10.88 44.09 -27.16
N PRO A 640 9.89 43.19 -27.29
CA PRO A 640 8.52 43.44 -26.82
C PRO A 640 8.52 43.82 -25.33
N VAL A 641 7.86 44.94 -25.01
CA VAL A 641 7.69 45.42 -23.63
C VAL A 641 6.59 44.62 -22.95
N LEU A 642 6.91 43.94 -21.86
CA LEU A 642 5.96 43.21 -21.03
C LEU A 642 5.12 44.16 -20.16
N GLN A 643 3.84 43.82 -19.96
CA GLN A 643 2.97 44.51 -19.01
C GLN A 643 3.35 44.13 -17.57
N LYS A 644 2.96 44.95 -16.59
CA LYS A 644 3.29 44.69 -15.17
C LYS A 644 2.60 43.44 -14.60
N SER A 645 1.48 43.04 -15.19
CA SER A 645 0.69 41.89 -14.75
C SER A 645 -0.11 41.26 -15.88
N TYR A 646 -0.34 39.96 -15.76
CA TYR A 646 -1.12 39.12 -16.66
C TYR A 646 -2.02 38.17 -15.87
N THR A 647 -3.18 37.82 -16.43
CA THR A 647 -4.09 36.80 -15.91
C THR A 647 -4.51 35.83 -17.01
N GLY A 648 -4.80 34.59 -16.65
CA GLY A 648 -5.31 33.59 -17.59
C GLY A 648 -5.29 32.19 -17.01
N THR A 649 -5.05 31.19 -17.85
CA THR A 649 -5.21 29.78 -17.50
C THR A 649 -4.02 28.92 -17.89
N LEU A 650 -3.76 27.89 -17.09
CA LEU A 650 -2.89 26.76 -17.41
C LEU A 650 -3.75 25.53 -17.59
N VAL A 651 -3.37 24.67 -18.51
CA VAL A 651 -4.01 23.37 -18.76
C VAL A 651 -2.93 22.31 -18.77
N ASN A 652 -2.98 21.40 -17.81
CA ASN A 652 -2.15 20.20 -17.83
C ASN A 652 -2.69 19.25 -18.92
N THR A 653 -1.86 18.96 -19.92
CA THR A 653 -2.23 18.10 -21.06
C THR A 653 -1.66 16.70 -20.93
N THR A 654 -0.92 16.41 -19.86
CA THR A 654 -0.46 15.05 -19.56
C THR A 654 -1.66 14.11 -19.40
N ASP A 655 -1.55 12.94 -20.04
CA ASP A 655 -2.52 11.84 -20.00
C ASP A 655 -3.96 12.21 -20.39
N ASN A 656 -4.15 13.24 -21.24
CA ASN A 656 -5.46 13.78 -21.62
C ASN A 656 -6.33 14.24 -20.42
N SER A 657 -5.71 14.49 -19.27
CA SER A 657 -6.43 14.91 -18.07
C SER A 657 -7.11 16.28 -18.23
N ASN A 658 -6.58 17.15 -19.10
CA ASN A 658 -7.06 18.51 -19.40
C ASN A 658 -7.39 19.31 -18.12
N THR A 659 -6.62 19.07 -17.05
CA THR A 659 -6.85 19.71 -15.77
C THR A 659 -6.43 21.18 -15.88
N SER A 660 -7.36 22.10 -15.67
CA SER A 660 -7.12 23.53 -15.83
C SER A 660 -7.11 24.29 -14.51
N ALA A 661 -6.31 25.34 -14.42
CA ALA A 661 -6.26 26.27 -13.30
C ALA A 661 -6.09 27.71 -13.79
N ASN A 662 -6.62 28.66 -13.02
CA ASN A 662 -6.31 30.06 -13.23
C ASN A 662 -4.89 30.36 -12.75
N ALA A 663 -4.21 31.27 -13.45
CA ALA A 663 -2.93 31.79 -13.01
C ALA A 663 -2.78 33.29 -13.26
N THR A 664 -1.90 33.89 -12.48
CA THR A 664 -1.50 35.28 -12.61
C THR A 664 0.03 35.38 -12.62
N LEU A 665 0.55 36.15 -13.59
CA LEU A 665 1.95 36.56 -13.60
C LEU A 665 1.99 38.03 -13.21
N SER A 666 2.69 38.37 -12.15
CA SER A 666 2.66 39.71 -11.55
C SER A 666 4.05 40.20 -11.18
N SER A 667 4.13 41.48 -10.81
CA SER A 667 5.38 42.12 -10.36
C SER A 667 6.49 42.04 -11.41
N ILE A 668 6.13 42.17 -12.69
CA ILE A 668 7.07 42.02 -13.80
C ILE A 668 7.98 43.25 -13.88
N GLU A 669 9.28 43.00 -13.86
CA GLU A 669 10.34 43.99 -14.13
C GLU A 669 11.22 43.47 -15.26
N GLN A 670 11.20 44.16 -16.41
CA GLN A 670 11.96 43.81 -17.61
C GLN A 670 13.15 44.76 -17.78
N ASP A 671 14.31 44.21 -18.12
CA ASP A 671 15.53 44.96 -18.42
C ASP A 671 15.65 45.34 -19.91
N GLN A 672 16.67 46.12 -20.24
CA GLN A 672 16.93 46.61 -21.60
C GLN A 672 17.45 45.53 -22.57
N GLN A 673 17.79 44.34 -22.07
CA GLN A 673 18.33 43.21 -22.83
C GLN A 673 17.27 42.11 -23.05
N GLY A 674 16.02 42.36 -22.64
CA GLY A 674 14.91 41.41 -22.76
C GLY A 674 14.78 40.44 -21.59
N GLY A 675 15.68 40.47 -20.60
CA GLY A 675 15.54 39.70 -19.36
C GLY A 675 14.42 40.26 -18.48
N PHE A 676 13.72 39.42 -17.73
CA PHE A 676 12.71 39.86 -16.77
C PHE A 676 12.64 38.98 -15.52
N ARG A 677 12.11 39.57 -14.45
CA ARG A 677 11.75 38.88 -13.20
C ARG A 677 10.30 39.17 -12.82
N GLY A 678 9.67 38.25 -12.11
CA GLY A 678 8.28 38.38 -11.65
C GLY A 678 7.86 37.32 -10.64
N TYR A 679 6.56 37.20 -10.41
CA TYR A 679 5.97 36.20 -9.52
C TYR A 679 4.75 35.56 -10.16
N MET A 680 4.75 34.22 -10.23
CA MET A 680 3.67 33.41 -10.78
C MET A 680 2.81 32.84 -9.64
N THR A 681 1.50 33.06 -9.72
CA THR A 681 0.52 32.42 -8.83
C THR A 681 -0.34 31.47 -9.64
N ILE A 682 -0.41 30.21 -9.23
CA ILE A 682 -1.20 29.14 -9.85
C ILE A 682 -2.24 28.69 -8.82
N GLN A 683 -3.52 28.73 -9.19
CA GLN A 683 -4.60 28.29 -8.31
C GLN A 683 -4.81 26.77 -8.40
N LEU A 684 -5.41 26.19 -7.35
CA LEU A 684 -5.88 24.80 -7.40
C LEU A 684 -6.85 24.60 -8.58
N PRO A 685 -6.87 23.42 -9.23
CA PRO A 685 -6.23 22.16 -8.85
C PRO A 685 -4.74 22.00 -9.22
N LEU A 686 -4.12 22.98 -9.88
CA LEU A 686 -2.68 22.96 -10.16
C LEU A 686 -1.90 23.64 -9.03
N ALA A 687 -0.61 23.32 -8.91
CA ALA A 687 0.31 23.90 -7.92
C ALA A 687 1.64 24.25 -8.58
N GLY A 688 2.45 25.09 -7.94
CA GLY A 688 3.71 25.59 -8.49
C GLY A 688 3.89 27.10 -8.42
N SER A 689 3.22 27.79 -7.51
CA SER A 689 3.36 29.25 -7.33
C SER A 689 4.75 29.61 -6.80
N GLY A 690 5.34 30.67 -7.32
CA GLY A 690 6.66 31.13 -6.88
C GLY A 690 7.27 32.25 -7.74
N PRO A 691 8.45 32.75 -7.33
CA PRO A 691 9.22 33.71 -8.12
C PRO A 691 9.61 33.12 -9.48
N CYS A 692 9.70 33.97 -10.50
CA CYS A 692 10.12 33.58 -11.84
C CYS A 692 11.16 34.51 -12.45
N THR A 693 11.99 33.94 -13.33
CA THR A 693 12.97 34.67 -14.15
C THR A 693 12.89 34.18 -15.58
N GLY A 694 13.09 35.07 -16.55
CA GLY A 694 12.97 34.70 -17.96
C GLY A 694 13.54 35.71 -18.93
N THR A 695 13.39 35.42 -20.21
CA THR A 695 13.86 36.25 -21.32
C THR A 695 12.79 36.37 -22.38
N VAL A 696 12.71 37.56 -22.97
CA VAL A 696 11.96 37.87 -24.18
C VAL A 696 12.97 38.12 -25.29
N SER A 697 12.71 37.56 -26.46
CA SER A 697 13.53 37.73 -27.65
C SER A 697 12.92 38.74 -28.63
N ASN A 698 13.71 39.21 -29.59
CA ASN A 698 13.24 40.09 -30.67
C ASN A 698 12.19 39.44 -31.58
N ASN A 699 12.17 38.11 -31.69
CA ASN A 699 11.16 37.38 -32.47
C ASN A 699 9.88 37.07 -31.66
N ARG A 700 9.67 37.78 -30.53
CA ARG A 700 8.51 37.65 -29.65
C ARG A 700 8.35 36.28 -29.00
N THR A 701 9.41 35.48 -28.92
CA THR A 701 9.40 34.29 -28.07
C THR A 701 9.66 34.70 -26.62
N ILE A 702 9.03 33.98 -25.70
CA ILE A 702 9.21 34.17 -24.27
C ILE A 702 9.53 32.81 -23.64
N GLN A 703 10.55 32.79 -22.78
CA GLN A 703 10.88 31.63 -21.97
C GLN A 703 11.13 32.09 -20.54
N PHE A 704 10.54 31.41 -19.56
CA PHE A 704 10.76 31.72 -18.15
C PHE A 704 10.65 30.49 -17.28
N THR A 705 11.34 30.53 -16.14
CA THR A 705 11.34 29.46 -15.15
C THR A 705 10.72 29.99 -13.87
N VAL A 706 9.74 29.25 -13.35
CA VAL A 706 9.18 29.45 -12.01
C VAL A 706 9.91 28.51 -11.05
N THR A 707 10.31 29.03 -9.90
CA THR A 707 10.86 28.23 -8.79
C THR A 707 9.78 28.15 -7.72
N PRO A 708 9.04 27.03 -7.62
CA PRO A 708 7.92 26.91 -6.69
C PRO A 708 8.33 27.11 -5.23
N SER A 709 7.54 27.89 -4.50
CA SER A 709 7.73 28.17 -3.08
C SER A 709 6.47 27.85 -2.25
N ASP A 710 5.50 27.16 -2.85
CA ASP A 710 4.19 26.84 -2.28
C ASP A 710 4.09 25.44 -1.65
N GLY A 711 5.23 24.76 -1.44
CA GLY A 711 5.28 23.43 -0.84
C GLY A 711 4.87 22.29 -1.79
N SER A 712 4.73 22.56 -3.08
CA SER A 712 4.38 21.57 -4.11
C SER A 712 5.45 20.49 -4.35
N GLY A 713 6.68 20.68 -3.87
CA GLY A 713 7.79 19.73 -4.02
C GLY A 713 8.45 19.74 -5.42
N TYR A 714 8.01 20.62 -6.32
CA TYR A 714 8.60 20.79 -7.65
C TYR A 714 9.88 21.64 -7.60
N ALA A 715 10.94 21.17 -8.26
CA ALA A 715 12.21 21.89 -8.31
C ALA A 715 12.14 23.15 -9.20
N SER A 716 11.49 23.05 -10.36
CA SER A 716 11.26 24.18 -11.27
C SER A 716 10.14 23.87 -12.25
N ILE A 717 9.56 24.91 -12.86
CA ILE A 717 8.60 24.80 -13.96
C ILE A 717 9.09 25.70 -15.09
N VAL A 718 9.27 25.15 -16.29
CA VAL A 718 9.80 25.87 -17.45
C VAL A 718 8.66 26.17 -18.40
N PHE A 719 8.42 27.44 -18.67
CA PHE A 719 7.43 27.95 -19.60
C PHE A 719 8.11 28.44 -20.86
N THR A 720 7.58 28.07 -22.02
CA THR A 720 8.02 28.53 -23.34
C THR A 720 6.79 28.96 -24.13
N GLY A 721 6.85 30.09 -24.83
CA GLY A 721 5.70 30.61 -25.56
C GLY A 721 6.00 31.76 -26.51
N ILE A 722 4.94 32.40 -26.98
CA ILE A 722 4.96 33.52 -27.93
C ILE A 722 4.13 34.68 -27.37
N ILE A 723 4.59 35.90 -27.59
CA ILE A 723 3.88 37.15 -27.31
C ILE A 723 3.20 37.63 -28.59
N TYR A 724 1.88 37.77 -28.55
CA TYR A 724 1.06 38.26 -29.66
C TYR A 724 1.07 39.79 -29.75
N ALA A 725 0.60 40.31 -30.88
CA ALA A 725 0.58 41.75 -31.15
C ALA A 725 -0.34 42.54 -30.20
N ASP A 726 -1.36 41.90 -29.64
CA ASP A 726 -2.27 42.46 -28.63
C ASP A 726 -1.70 42.44 -27.21
N GLY A 727 -0.45 41.99 -27.05
CA GLY A 727 0.22 41.83 -25.77
C GLY A 727 -0.17 40.56 -25.01
N SER A 728 -1.12 39.76 -25.49
CA SER A 728 -1.39 38.43 -24.91
C SER A 728 -0.24 37.46 -25.18
N MET A 729 -0.15 36.38 -24.41
CA MET A 729 0.89 35.39 -24.55
C MET A 729 0.36 33.97 -24.31
N SER A 730 0.91 33.01 -25.02
CA SER A 730 0.56 31.60 -24.85
C SER A 730 1.73 30.68 -25.16
N GLY A 731 1.67 29.45 -24.69
CA GLY A 731 2.67 28.45 -25.02
C GLY A 731 2.49 27.16 -24.25
N THR A 732 3.61 26.48 -24.01
CA THR A 732 3.69 25.24 -23.25
C THR A 732 4.51 25.43 -21.98
N TYR A 733 4.27 24.55 -21.01
CA TYR A 733 5.14 24.42 -19.85
C TYR A 733 5.50 22.95 -19.64
N ILE A 734 6.68 22.73 -19.07
CA ILE A 734 7.16 21.41 -18.65
C ILE A 734 7.65 21.50 -17.20
N LEU A 735 7.54 20.38 -16.47
CA LEU A 735 8.13 20.22 -15.15
C LEU A 735 9.36 19.32 -15.29
N PRO A 736 10.59 19.88 -15.35
CA PRO A 736 11.81 19.09 -15.52
C PRO A 736 11.95 18.02 -14.45
N GLY A 737 12.32 16.80 -14.86
CA GLY A 737 12.39 15.63 -13.98
C GLY A 737 11.04 14.90 -13.79
N THR A 738 9.98 15.36 -14.44
CA THR A 738 8.68 14.68 -14.49
C THR A 738 8.20 14.55 -15.94
N SER A 739 7.18 13.72 -16.18
CA SER A 739 6.44 13.65 -17.46
C SER A 739 5.31 14.68 -17.57
N GLN A 740 5.24 15.65 -16.64
CA GLN A 740 4.17 16.63 -16.63
C GLN A 740 4.45 17.79 -17.59
N GLN A 741 3.47 18.07 -18.44
CA GLN A 741 3.48 19.16 -19.39
C GLN A 741 2.08 19.74 -19.57
N GLY A 742 2.01 20.95 -20.09
CA GLY A 742 0.73 21.59 -20.36
C GLY A 742 0.85 22.76 -21.29
N THR A 743 -0.30 23.40 -21.52
CA THR A 743 -0.41 24.65 -22.24
C THR A 743 -0.79 25.77 -21.29
N TRP A 744 -0.49 27.01 -21.66
CA TRP A 744 -0.87 28.18 -20.87
C TRP A 744 -1.24 29.33 -21.79
N GLN A 745 -2.16 30.17 -21.31
CA GLN A 745 -2.60 31.37 -21.99
C GLN A 745 -2.78 32.48 -20.96
N LEU A 746 -2.14 33.62 -21.18
CA LEU A 746 -2.14 34.76 -20.28
C LEU A 746 -2.39 36.05 -21.07
N LYS A 747 -3.25 36.92 -20.56
CA LYS A 747 -3.60 38.22 -21.15
C LYS A 747 -3.21 39.34 -20.18
N PRO A 748 -2.83 40.53 -20.69
CA PRO A 748 -2.62 41.71 -19.84
C PRO A 748 -3.79 41.90 -18.87
N ALA A 749 -3.47 42.06 -17.59
CA ALA A 749 -4.45 42.22 -16.50
C ALA A 749 -4.87 43.67 -16.30
#